data_AF-A0A7J6KSA3-F1
#
_entry.id   AF-A0A7J6KSA3-F1
#
_cell.length_a   1.000
_cell.length_b   1.000
_cell.length_c   1.000
_cell.angle_alpha   90.00
_cell.angle_beta   90.00
_cell.angle_gamma   90.00
#
_symmetry.space_group_name_H-M   'P 1'
#
loop_
_entity.id
_entity.type
_entity.pdbx_description
1 polymer ?
#
loop_
_entity_poly.entity_id
_entity_poly.type
_entity_poly.pdbx_seq_one_letter_code
_entity_poly.pdbx_strand_id
1 'polypeptide(L)'
;SFSQRVQAAQVDIAELRDRARVDNDLWFTMCEALAGEEGHLVTVADLGFMHPGDVSAFFDSLENALDRSRAGILYELCREACGLPNVLVTTAADPAPESGPVRDASSSSVEPPRKKAKMSLFIDAVDESSFAVVPPQTYDSLVSAFRKRYGDVEDVELPTLEQLSGVQAKVLEGSCPYCDFSVFTVAPRERLRRLKAQGWSFNQEGEAQRVGSLRIPTFAEWLASFELFSNALLMLEVATSADLKKYKQLVSGLQDTYKDFWLQIYSADDFMRSVRLPRYKTSDEVSWGACFVAACVDLAYWADRVDRVIFKLRAAGATSSPAPSSAQASGVPASTSTPSTSLSSGKKRQICFAYQSGRHGDGDCPAGRRHAGIVVRIPDEKLRSVLALAESALSKRCIPVKMLRRVCGKFAWIGQTVPFVHAFVSPLWRCLGWADRHSVSAVRVESLRPSLVWLKTFINLHFESVRQQDAAEGCYSRVYPCASLTTSPWSIVVDASTTGVGGVLYEGSRPVSWFADSLKKVDFERFDSAPRDCKRQAVWEALAILIACRLWLPSLPRFWTVKCCSDSRTALSSLMSLKSRSKALILIAQELALDCALEGRWFNLSFSHVPGASNQWADALSRLSEGISIPSALESVPRVPCPDRSPDAGFWRVADPPQCIAMH
;
A
#
# COMPACT_ATOMS: atom_id res chain seq x y z
N SER A 1 33.76 7.08 -16.42
CA SER A 1 33.89 7.02 -14.94
C SER A 1 32.67 7.67 -14.27
N PHE A 2 32.47 7.52 -12.95
CA PHE A 2 31.36 8.14 -12.18
C PHE A 2 31.28 9.65 -12.40
N SER A 3 32.40 10.36 -12.29
CA SER A 3 32.46 11.83 -12.48
C SER A 3 32.09 12.27 -13.90
N GLN A 4 32.41 11.47 -14.92
CA GLN A 4 32.01 11.74 -16.31
C GLN A 4 30.49 11.56 -16.52
N ARG A 5 29.86 10.58 -15.85
CA ARG A 5 28.40 10.36 -15.93
C ARG A 5 27.61 11.44 -15.20
N VAL A 6 28.13 11.93 -14.07
CA VAL A 6 27.52 13.06 -13.33
C VAL A 6 27.60 14.37 -14.11
N GLN A 7 28.72 14.64 -14.79
CA GLN A 7 28.83 15.82 -15.66
C GLN A 7 27.94 15.71 -16.91
N ALA A 8 27.87 14.54 -17.54
CA ALA A 8 27.05 14.33 -18.74
C ALA A 8 25.54 14.36 -18.46
N ALA A 9 25.09 13.89 -17.29
CA ALA A 9 23.69 13.91 -16.88
C ALA A 9 23.13 15.33 -16.60
N GLN A 10 24.00 16.33 -16.43
CA GLN A 10 23.62 17.73 -16.25
C GLN A 10 23.65 18.55 -17.55
N VAL A 11 23.97 17.91 -18.68
CA VAL A 11 23.99 18.56 -20.00
C VAL A 11 22.55 18.88 -20.41
N ASP A 12 22.36 20.06 -21.00
CA ASP A 12 21.08 20.48 -21.57
C ASP A 12 20.72 19.56 -22.75
N ILE A 13 19.47 19.10 -22.78
CA ILE A 13 18.97 18.19 -23.80
C ILE A 13 18.80 18.88 -25.18
N ALA A 14 18.80 20.20 -25.24
CA ALA A 14 18.56 20.99 -26.46
C ALA A 14 19.53 20.66 -27.61
N GLU A 15 20.82 20.46 -27.33
CA GLU A 15 21.81 20.13 -28.37
C GLU A 15 21.55 18.73 -28.98
N LEU A 16 21.16 17.77 -28.15
CA LEU A 16 20.84 16.42 -28.62
C LEU A 16 19.51 16.39 -29.37
N ARG A 17 18.55 17.23 -28.97
CA ARG A 17 17.27 17.43 -29.65
C ARG A 17 17.46 17.93 -31.08
N ASP A 18 18.32 18.93 -31.26
CA ASP A 18 18.63 19.47 -32.60
C ASP A 18 19.33 18.41 -33.47
N ARG A 19 20.24 17.63 -32.89
CA ARG A 19 20.91 16.51 -33.58
C ARG A 19 19.95 15.40 -34.00
N ALA A 20 18.94 15.10 -33.17
CA ALA A 20 17.89 14.13 -33.47
C ALA A 20 16.80 14.68 -34.42
N ARG A 21 16.86 15.97 -34.77
CA ARG A 21 15.88 16.69 -35.61
C ARG A 21 14.45 16.60 -35.06
N VAL A 22 14.29 16.72 -33.74
CA VAL A 22 12.98 16.77 -33.08
C VAL A 22 12.47 18.22 -33.08
N ASP A 23 11.46 18.49 -33.90
CA ASP A 23 10.84 19.81 -34.02
C ASP A 23 10.05 20.23 -32.76
N ASN A 24 9.52 21.45 -32.74
CA ASN A 24 8.82 21.99 -31.57
C ASN A 24 7.55 21.21 -31.22
N ASP A 25 6.76 20.82 -32.22
CA ASP A 25 5.48 20.16 -31.98
C ASP A 25 5.68 18.75 -31.43
N LEU A 26 6.64 17.99 -32.00
CA LEU A 26 7.03 16.69 -31.46
C LEU A 26 7.66 16.82 -30.07
N TRP A 27 8.48 17.85 -29.83
CA TRP A 27 9.11 18.09 -28.53
C TRP A 27 8.10 18.41 -27.42
N PHE A 28 7.10 19.24 -27.71
CA PHE A 28 6.03 19.54 -26.75
C PHE A 28 5.21 18.29 -26.43
N THR A 29 4.89 17.50 -27.46
CA THR A 29 4.19 16.21 -27.29
C THR A 29 5.00 15.24 -26.44
N MET A 30 6.32 15.18 -26.64
CA MET A 30 7.23 14.38 -25.81
C MET A 30 7.25 14.87 -24.36
N CYS A 31 7.39 16.17 -24.13
CA CYS A 31 7.39 16.73 -22.78
C CYS A 31 6.07 16.48 -22.04
N GLU A 32 4.93 16.67 -22.72
CA GLU A 32 3.59 16.46 -22.16
C GLU A 32 3.35 14.99 -21.79
N ALA A 33 3.73 14.06 -22.67
CA ALA A 33 3.48 12.65 -22.45
C ALA A 33 4.49 11.98 -21.49
N LEU A 34 5.76 12.41 -21.52
CA LEU A 34 6.85 11.70 -20.84
C LEU A 34 7.28 12.36 -19.52
N ALA A 35 7.21 13.69 -19.39
CA ALA A 35 7.74 14.38 -18.20
C ALA A 35 6.70 14.55 -17.06
N GLY A 36 5.41 14.34 -17.34
CA GLY A 36 4.31 14.52 -16.37
C GLY A 36 4.13 15.98 -15.92
N GLU A 37 3.21 16.23 -14.99
CA GLU A 37 2.74 17.60 -14.65
C GLU A 37 3.75 18.51 -13.89
N GLU A 38 4.96 18.05 -13.55
CA GLU A 38 5.99 18.88 -12.86
C GLU A 38 7.38 18.90 -13.55
N GLY A 39 7.54 18.28 -14.72
CA GLY A 39 8.85 18.21 -15.40
C GLY A 39 8.83 18.82 -16.79
N HIS A 40 9.79 19.69 -17.09
CA HIS A 40 10.26 19.81 -18.47
C HIS A 40 11.42 18.83 -18.65
N LEU A 41 11.54 18.21 -19.83
CA LEU A 41 12.78 17.52 -20.19
C LEU A 41 13.83 18.63 -20.41
N VAL A 42 14.64 18.93 -19.40
CA VAL A 42 15.64 20.02 -19.46
C VAL A 42 17.03 19.45 -19.66
N THR A 43 17.31 18.34 -18.98
CA THR A 43 18.60 17.68 -19.03
C THR A 43 18.51 16.36 -19.75
N VAL A 44 19.65 15.93 -20.28
CA VAL A 44 19.83 14.61 -20.89
C VAL A 44 19.36 13.48 -19.96
N ALA A 45 19.49 13.67 -18.64
CA ALA A 45 19.02 12.72 -17.63
C ALA A 45 17.49 12.57 -17.61
N ASP A 46 16.75 13.65 -17.80
CA ASP A 46 15.28 13.64 -17.68
C ASP A 46 14.64 12.67 -18.67
N LEU A 47 15.20 12.55 -19.87
CA LEU A 47 14.77 11.60 -20.89
C LEU A 47 15.56 10.29 -20.86
N GLY A 48 16.89 10.35 -20.70
CA GLY A 48 17.76 9.17 -20.78
C GLY A 48 17.50 8.11 -19.70
N PHE A 49 17.05 8.51 -18.51
CA PHE A 49 16.76 7.60 -17.39
C PHE A 49 15.33 7.07 -17.37
N MET A 50 14.46 7.51 -18.28
CA MET A 50 13.11 6.96 -18.40
C MET A 50 13.14 5.48 -18.79
N HIS A 51 12.10 4.74 -18.40
CA HIS A 51 12.05 3.31 -18.69
C HIS A 51 11.75 3.07 -20.19
N PRO A 52 12.47 2.16 -20.89
CA PRO A 52 12.26 1.91 -22.32
C PRO A 52 10.83 1.51 -22.66
N GLY A 53 10.11 0.80 -21.78
CA GLY A 53 8.72 0.41 -21.99
C GLY A 53 7.73 1.57 -21.93
N ASP A 54 7.98 2.57 -21.07
CA ASP A 54 7.11 3.76 -20.96
C ASP A 54 7.31 4.66 -22.19
N VAL A 55 8.58 4.79 -22.61
CA VAL A 55 8.97 5.53 -23.82
C VAL A 55 8.52 4.79 -25.08
N SER A 56 8.58 3.46 -25.13
CA SER A 56 8.07 2.65 -26.24
C SER A 56 6.55 2.75 -26.36
N ALA A 57 5.81 2.72 -25.25
CA ALA A 57 4.36 2.91 -25.27
C ALA A 57 3.97 4.30 -25.80
N PHE A 58 4.75 5.33 -25.49
CA PHE A 58 4.60 6.65 -26.10
C PHE A 58 4.94 6.64 -27.60
N PHE A 59 6.05 6.00 -28.00
CA PHE A 59 6.41 5.89 -29.41
C PHE A 59 5.34 5.17 -30.22
N ASP A 60 4.76 4.10 -29.69
CA ASP A 60 3.66 3.37 -30.33
C ASP A 60 2.36 4.21 -30.46
N SER A 61 2.23 5.28 -29.66
CA SER A 61 1.11 6.22 -29.75
C SER A 61 1.28 7.30 -30.82
N LEU A 62 2.49 7.48 -31.37
CA LEU A 62 2.76 8.45 -32.43
C LEU A 62 2.35 7.89 -33.80
N GLU A 63 1.42 8.57 -34.47
CA GLU A 63 0.89 8.15 -35.77
C GLU A 63 1.96 8.15 -36.88
N ASN A 64 2.89 9.13 -36.84
CA ASN A 64 3.92 9.32 -37.86
C ASN A 64 5.17 8.46 -37.60
N ALA A 65 5.56 7.63 -38.59
CA ALA A 65 6.76 6.80 -38.51
C ALA A 65 8.07 7.60 -38.43
N LEU A 66 8.10 8.80 -39.05
CA LEU A 66 9.25 9.70 -39.00
C LEU A 66 9.47 10.25 -37.58
N ASP A 67 8.38 10.63 -36.91
CA ASP A 67 8.41 11.20 -35.56
C ASP A 67 8.76 10.14 -34.51
N ARG A 68 8.28 8.91 -34.70
CA ARG A 68 8.74 7.73 -33.94
C ARG A 68 10.24 7.53 -34.05
N SER A 69 10.78 7.60 -35.26
CA SER A 69 12.22 7.45 -35.50
C SER A 69 13.03 8.58 -34.86
N ARG A 70 12.59 9.85 -34.98
CA ARG A 70 13.26 11.02 -34.38
C ARG A 70 13.25 10.98 -32.85
N ALA A 71 12.11 10.65 -32.24
CA ALA A 71 11.97 10.52 -30.79
C ALA A 71 12.81 9.35 -30.25
N GLY A 72 12.86 8.23 -30.98
CA GLY A 72 13.74 7.09 -30.69
C GLY A 72 15.22 7.47 -30.71
N ILE A 73 15.68 8.15 -31.76
CA ILE A 73 17.06 8.63 -31.88
C ILE A 73 17.42 9.60 -30.75
N LEU A 74 16.52 10.52 -30.39
CA LEU A 74 16.76 11.44 -29.27
C LEU A 74 16.93 10.70 -27.93
N TYR A 75 16.06 9.73 -27.67
CA TYR A 75 16.14 8.90 -26.47
C TYR A 75 17.44 8.07 -26.43
N GLU A 76 17.86 7.50 -27.56
CA GLU A 76 19.14 6.78 -27.67
C GLU A 76 20.35 7.70 -27.45
N LEU A 77 20.37 8.88 -28.04
CA LEU A 77 21.44 9.88 -27.82
C LEU A 77 21.51 10.30 -26.35
N CYS A 78 20.36 10.45 -25.68
CA CYS A 78 20.33 10.81 -24.26
C CYS A 78 20.84 9.67 -23.37
N ARG A 79 20.54 8.42 -23.74
CA ARG A 79 21.05 7.23 -23.05
C ARG A 79 22.54 7.07 -23.24
N GLU A 80 23.03 7.24 -24.46
CA GLU A 80 24.46 7.19 -24.78
C GLU A 80 25.24 8.24 -23.98
N ALA A 81 24.74 9.49 -23.92
CA ALA A 81 25.34 10.55 -23.13
C ALA A 81 25.34 10.25 -21.61
N CYS A 82 24.33 9.56 -21.10
CA CYS A 82 24.30 9.06 -19.71
C CYS A 82 25.13 7.77 -19.48
N GLY A 83 25.72 7.18 -20.53
CA GLY A 83 26.45 5.91 -20.48
C GLY A 83 25.55 4.70 -20.22
N LEU A 84 24.30 4.74 -20.71
CA LEU A 84 23.29 3.69 -20.62
C LEU A 84 23.25 2.88 -21.93
N PRO A 85 22.95 1.56 -21.88
CA PRO A 85 22.85 0.75 -23.09
C PRO A 85 21.58 1.08 -23.90
N ASN A 86 21.67 0.93 -25.23
CA ASN A 86 20.55 1.06 -26.17
C ASN A 86 19.72 -0.23 -26.14
N VAL A 87 18.40 -0.11 -25.96
CA VAL A 87 17.49 -1.25 -25.70
C VAL A 87 16.25 -1.24 -26.61
N LEU A 88 16.06 -0.20 -27.43
CA LEU A 88 14.90 -0.12 -28.31
C LEU A 88 15.18 -0.86 -29.62
N VAL A 89 14.34 -1.83 -29.96
CA VAL A 89 14.33 -2.48 -31.28
C VAL A 89 13.24 -1.81 -32.10
N THR A 90 13.61 -1.03 -33.11
CA THR A 90 12.67 -0.15 -33.86
C THR A 90 11.94 -0.81 -35.03
N THR A 91 11.89 -2.14 -35.10
CA THR A 91 11.09 -2.86 -36.13
C THR A 91 10.54 -4.16 -35.55
N ALA A 92 9.21 -4.27 -35.53
CA ALA A 92 8.47 -5.44 -35.05
C ALA A 92 8.66 -6.65 -35.98
N ALA A 93 8.77 -7.84 -35.39
CA ALA A 93 8.65 -9.12 -36.07
C ALA A 93 7.33 -9.81 -35.66
N ASP A 94 6.66 -10.43 -36.63
CA ASP A 94 5.34 -11.08 -36.49
C ASP A 94 5.32 -12.24 -35.47
N PRO A 95 4.16 -12.55 -34.85
CA PRO A 95 4.03 -13.65 -33.90
C PRO A 95 3.97 -15.01 -34.60
N ALA A 96 4.73 -15.98 -34.09
CA ALA A 96 4.71 -17.39 -34.48
C ALA A 96 3.73 -18.20 -33.58
N PRO A 97 3.25 -19.39 -34.04
CA PRO A 97 1.94 -19.92 -33.68
C PRO A 97 1.90 -20.82 -32.42
N GLU A 98 0.67 -20.98 -31.92
CA GLU A 98 0.25 -21.73 -30.74
C GLU A 98 0.64 -23.23 -30.74
N SER A 99 0.99 -23.74 -29.56
CA SER A 99 1.02 -25.18 -29.25
C SER A 99 0.07 -25.53 -28.10
N GLY A 100 -0.70 -26.60 -28.30
CA GLY A 100 -1.90 -27.01 -27.55
C GLY A 100 -1.71 -27.65 -26.16
N PRO A 101 -2.74 -28.37 -25.66
CA PRO A 101 -3.11 -28.38 -24.25
C PRO A 101 -2.38 -29.46 -23.42
N VAL A 102 -2.06 -29.13 -22.17
CA VAL A 102 -1.58 -30.09 -21.16
C VAL A 102 -2.72 -30.44 -20.21
N ARG A 103 -2.88 -31.74 -19.95
CA ARG A 103 -3.98 -32.38 -19.23
C ARG A 103 -3.87 -32.23 -17.71
N ASP A 104 -5.01 -32.01 -17.08
CA ASP A 104 -5.24 -32.15 -15.64
C ASP A 104 -5.11 -33.61 -15.18
N ALA A 105 -4.53 -33.79 -13.98
CA ALA A 105 -4.72 -34.98 -13.18
C ALA A 105 -4.83 -34.60 -11.69
N SER A 106 -6.06 -34.40 -11.23
CA SER A 106 -6.42 -34.41 -9.82
C SER A 106 -6.47 -35.86 -9.31
N SER A 107 -5.72 -36.19 -8.26
CA SER A 107 -6.00 -37.37 -7.44
C SER A 107 -6.04 -37.00 -5.96
N SER A 108 -7.19 -37.27 -5.37
CA SER A 108 -7.46 -37.12 -3.94
C SER A 108 -7.01 -38.38 -3.22
N SER A 109 -6.01 -38.25 -2.34
CA SER A 109 -5.77 -39.22 -1.27
C SER A 109 -5.79 -38.49 0.08
N VAL A 110 -6.56 -39.03 1.02
CA VAL A 110 -6.71 -38.48 2.37
C VAL A 110 -5.43 -38.79 3.14
N GLU A 111 -4.56 -37.80 3.25
CA GLU A 111 -3.32 -37.88 4.03
C GLU A 111 -3.54 -37.56 5.51
N PRO A 112 -2.71 -38.14 6.41
CA PRO A 112 -2.76 -37.87 7.85
C PRO A 112 -2.51 -36.39 8.16
N PRO A 113 -2.96 -35.88 9.32
CA PRO A 113 -2.88 -34.46 9.65
C PRO A 113 -1.43 -33.98 9.69
N ARG A 114 -1.02 -33.25 8.66
CA ARG A 114 0.31 -32.62 8.58
C ARG A 114 0.44 -31.54 9.66
N LYS A 115 1.58 -31.51 10.35
CA LYS A 115 1.92 -30.45 11.33
C LYS A 115 1.84 -29.10 10.61
N LYS A 116 1.12 -28.13 11.19
CA LYS A 116 0.99 -26.78 10.62
C LYS A 116 1.95 -25.81 11.31
N ALA A 117 2.55 -24.91 10.54
CA ALA A 117 3.39 -23.82 11.02
C ALA A 117 2.87 -22.47 10.51
N LYS A 118 3.20 -21.39 11.22
CA LYS A 118 2.79 -20.02 10.86
C LYS A 118 3.81 -19.35 9.94
N MET A 119 3.35 -18.69 8.89
CA MET A 119 4.19 -17.94 7.95
C MET A 119 4.95 -16.79 8.66
N SER A 120 4.31 -16.11 9.61
CA SER A 120 4.90 -15.02 10.42
C SER A 120 6.04 -15.41 11.33
N LEU A 121 6.19 -16.69 11.64
CA LEU A 121 7.31 -17.16 12.46
C LEU A 121 8.57 -17.47 11.66
N PHE A 122 8.41 -17.86 10.39
CA PHE A 122 9.48 -18.48 9.62
C PHE A 122 9.79 -17.80 8.28
N ILE A 123 8.82 -17.14 7.65
CA ILE A 123 8.94 -16.64 6.27
C ILE A 123 8.71 -15.13 6.18
N ASP A 124 7.60 -14.62 6.69
CA ASP A 124 7.16 -13.24 6.44
C ASP A 124 6.40 -12.69 7.63
N ALA A 125 6.96 -11.71 8.34
CA ALA A 125 6.40 -11.15 9.57
C ALA A 125 4.95 -10.67 9.44
N VAL A 126 4.52 -10.26 8.24
CA VAL A 126 3.17 -9.73 8.00
C VAL A 126 2.16 -10.80 7.56
N ASP A 127 2.62 -12.02 7.27
CA ASP A 127 1.79 -13.12 6.80
C ASP A 127 1.36 -14.03 7.97
N GLU A 128 0.11 -13.89 8.43
CA GLU A 128 -0.45 -14.74 9.50
C GLU A 128 -1.06 -16.06 8.98
N SER A 129 -0.89 -16.39 7.70
CA SER A 129 -1.33 -17.68 7.17
C SER A 129 -0.54 -18.84 7.76
N SER A 130 -1.09 -20.05 7.63
CA SER A 130 -0.44 -21.28 8.07
C SER A 130 -0.15 -22.17 6.87
N PHE A 131 1.02 -22.79 6.86
CA PHE A 131 1.41 -23.77 5.84
C PHE A 131 1.58 -25.16 6.46
N ALA A 132 1.42 -26.19 5.62
CA ALA A 132 1.70 -27.57 6.01
C ALA A 132 3.21 -27.80 6.00
N VAL A 133 3.73 -28.33 7.11
CA VAL A 133 5.13 -28.70 7.22
C VAL A 133 5.35 -30.02 6.47
N VAL A 134 6.36 -30.03 5.61
CA VAL A 134 6.77 -31.18 4.80
C VAL A 134 7.29 -32.30 5.69
N PRO A 135 7.06 -33.59 5.36
CA PRO A 135 7.60 -34.71 6.13
C PRO A 135 9.15 -34.65 6.22
N PRO A 136 9.75 -35.00 7.38
CA PRO A 136 11.21 -35.01 7.54
C PRO A 136 11.95 -35.82 6.47
N GLN A 137 11.39 -36.97 6.06
CA GLN A 137 11.95 -37.82 5.02
C GLN A 137 12.07 -37.11 3.66
N THR A 138 11.08 -36.28 3.31
CA THR A 138 11.10 -35.48 2.08
C THR A 138 12.13 -34.37 2.19
N TYR A 139 12.24 -33.72 3.35
CA TYR A 139 13.30 -32.73 3.60
C TYR A 139 14.70 -33.34 3.47
N ASP A 140 14.94 -34.49 4.11
CA ASP A 140 16.22 -35.20 4.05
C ASP A 140 16.59 -35.60 2.61
N SER A 141 15.58 -35.98 1.81
CA SER A 141 15.74 -36.28 0.38
C SER A 141 16.15 -35.04 -0.42
N LEU A 142 15.51 -33.89 -0.17
CA LEU A 142 15.86 -32.61 -0.81
C LEU A 142 17.26 -32.14 -0.43
N VAL A 143 17.64 -32.27 0.85
CA VAL A 143 19.00 -31.95 1.33
C VAL A 143 20.03 -32.87 0.68
N SER A 144 19.76 -34.17 0.61
CA SER A 144 20.66 -35.15 -0.02
C SER A 144 20.85 -34.86 -1.52
N ALA A 145 19.77 -34.53 -2.23
CA ALA A 145 19.82 -34.13 -3.63
C ALA A 145 20.61 -32.83 -3.83
N PHE A 146 20.39 -31.85 -2.95
CA PHE A 146 21.12 -30.58 -2.97
C PHE A 146 22.62 -30.76 -2.75
N ARG A 147 23.02 -31.50 -1.69
CA ARG A 147 24.44 -31.81 -1.39
C ARG A 147 25.11 -32.56 -2.53
N LYS A 148 24.40 -33.49 -3.17
CA LYS A 148 24.91 -34.21 -4.34
C LYS A 148 25.18 -33.28 -5.54
N ARG A 149 24.36 -32.25 -5.72
CA ARG A 149 24.45 -31.32 -6.87
C ARG A 149 25.45 -30.18 -6.63
N TYR A 150 25.53 -29.67 -5.40
CA TYR A 150 26.28 -28.44 -5.08
C TYR A 150 27.45 -28.63 -4.11
N GLY A 151 27.69 -29.85 -3.63
CA GLY A 151 28.75 -30.16 -2.67
C GLY A 151 28.26 -30.13 -1.23
N ASP A 152 29.16 -30.45 -0.29
CA ASP A 152 28.81 -30.44 1.11
C ASP A 152 28.72 -29.01 1.64
N VAL A 153 27.59 -28.70 2.29
CA VAL A 153 27.23 -27.38 2.81
C VAL A 153 26.88 -27.57 4.28
N GLU A 154 27.35 -26.66 5.13
CA GLU A 154 27.09 -26.71 6.56
C GLU A 154 25.58 -26.63 6.85
N ASP A 155 25.10 -27.39 7.83
CA ASP A 155 23.67 -27.43 8.19
C ASP A 155 23.13 -26.04 8.61
N VAL A 156 23.98 -25.12 9.07
CA VAL A 156 23.60 -23.75 9.44
C VAL A 156 23.25 -22.87 8.23
N GLU A 157 23.76 -23.21 7.04
CA GLU A 157 23.50 -22.52 5.78
C GLU A 157 22.28 -23.09 5.04
N LEU A 158 21.72 -24.21 5.52
CA LEU A 158 20.53 -24.84 4.97
C LEU A 158 19.26 -24.31 5.67
N PRO A 159 18.17 -24.03 4.92
CA PRO A 159 16.91 -23.60 5.52
C PRO A 159 16.37 -24.70 6.44
N THR A 160 15.83 -24.33 7.60
CA THR A 160 15.19 -25.33 8.46
C THR A 160 14.02 -25.99 7.75
N LEU A 161 13.60 -27.17 8.22
CA LEU A 161 12.43 -27.89 7.72
C LEU A 161 11.18 -26.99 7.64
N GLU A 162 10.91 -26.16 8.66
CA GLU A 162 9.82 -25.19 8.63
C GLU A 162 10.03 -24.06 7.61
N GLN A 163 11.26 -23.53 7.47
CA GLN A 163 11.59 -22.49 6.49
C GLN A 163 11.43 -23.00 5.06
N LEU A 164 11.98 -24.18 4.73
CA LEU A 164 11.87 -24.77 3.40
C LEU A 164 10.40 -25.08 3.06
N SER A 165 9.64 -25.61 4.02
CA SER A 165 8.21 -25.91 3.86
C SER A 165 7.38 -24.66 3.55
N GLY A 166 7.68 -23.54 4.20
CA GLY A 166 6.98 -22.27 3.97
C GLY A 166 7.27 -21.67 2.60
N VAL A 167 8.54 -21.71 2.15
CA VAL A 167 8.90 -21.29 0.78
C VAL A 167 8.23 -22.21 -0.25
N GLN A 168 8.25 -23.52 -0.02
CA GLN A 168 7.60 -24.49 -0.91
C GLN A 168 6.09 -24.24 -1.03
N ALA A 169 5.41 -23.92 0.07
CA ALA A 169 3.99 -23.58 0.03
C ALA A 169 3.71 -22.38 -0.88
N LYS A 170 4.50 -21.30 -0.77
CA LYS A 170 4.36 -20.12 -1.66
C LYS A 170 4.60 -20.48 -3.13
N VAL A 171 5.64 -21.27 -3.41
CA VAL A 171 5.98 -21.70 -4.78
C VAL A 171 4.87 -22.56 -5.39
N LEU A 172 4.35 -23.54 -4.65
CA LEU A 172 3.29 -24.43 -5.13
C LEU A 172 1.98 -23.69 -5.40
N GLU A 173 1.71 -22.60 -4.67
CA GLU A 173 0.57 -21.71 -4.92
C GLU A 173 0.79 -20.75 -6.10
N GLY A 174 1.92 -20.85 -6.81
CA GLY A 174 2.30 -19.93 -7.90
C GLY A 174 2.61 -18.51 -7.41
N SER A 175 2.75 -18.32 -6.10
CA SER A 175 3.02 -17.02 -5.49
C SER A 175 4.51 -16.70 -5.49
N CYS A 176 4.83 -15.40 -5.38
CA CYS A 176 6.21 -14.95 -5.24
C CYS A 176 6.86 -15.61 -4.02
N PRO A 177 8.05 -16.22 -4.14
CA PRO A 177 8.76 -16.84 -3.03
C PRO A 177 9.44 -15.79 -2.14
N TYR A 178 8.75 -14.70 -1.83
CA TYR A 178 9.27 -13.64 -0.97
C TYR A 178 9.44 -14.14 0.48
N CYS A 179 10.59 -13.82 1.07
CA CYS A 179 10.91 -14.01 2.48
C CYS A 179 11.38 -12.70 3.09
N ASP A 180 10.84 -12.34 4.25
CA ASP A 180 11.27 -11.21 5.05
C ASP A 180 12.55 -11.58 5.81
N PHE A 181 13.67 -10.96 5.47
CA PHE A 181 14.97 -11.26 6.08
C PHE A 181 15.14 -10.75 7.52
N SER A 182 14.14 -10.05 8.08
CA SER A 182 14.05 -9.85 9.53
C SER A 182 13.53 -11.10 10.27
N VAL A 183 12.90 -12.03 9.56
CA VAL A 183 12.33 -13.29 10.07
C VAL A 183 13.10 -14.52 9.56
N PHE A 184 13.35 -14.57 8.26
CA PHE A 184 14.02 -15.66 7.54
C PHE A 184 15.54 -15.51 7.68
N THR A 185 16.11 -16.09 8.73
CA THR A 185 17.53 -15.95 9.11
C THR A 185 18.15 -17.30 9.42
N VAL A 186 19.48 -17.41 9.39
CA VAL A 186 20.26 -18.63 9.70
C VAL A 186 20.09 -19.15 11.14
N ALA A 187 19.72 -18.27 12.09
CA ALA A 187 19.56 -18.62 13.50
C ALA A 187 18.14 -18.31 14.01
N PRO A 188 17.08 -18.96 13.47
CA PRO A 188 15.68 -18.60 13.77
C PRO A 188 15.33 -18.81 15.25
N ARG A 189 15.93 -19.82 15.90
CA ARG A 189 15.76 -20.07 17.35
C ARG A 189 16.41 -19.01 18.20
N GLU A 190 17.58 -18.53 17.82
CA GLU A 190 18.27 -17.45 18.54
C GLU A 190 17.53 -16.13 18.36
N ARG A 191 17.05 -15.83 17.13
CA ARG A 191 16.14 -14.70 16.87
C ARG A 191 14.91 -14.76 17.78
N LEU A 192 14.24 -15.92 17.86
CA LEU A 192 13.08 -16.12 18.75
C LEU A 192 13.44 -15.96 20.23
N ARG A 193 14.63 -16.41 20.65
CA ARG A 193 15.14 -16.19 22.01
C ARG A 193 15.46 -14.71 22.26
N ARG A 194 16.07 -13.99 21.33
CA ARG A 194 16.33 -12.55 21.41
C ARG A 194 15.03 -11.74 21.43
N LEU A 195 14.02 -12.10 20.65
CA LEU A 195 12.68 -11.51 20.73
C LEU A 195 12.03 -11.77 22.10
N LYS A 196 12.21 -12.97 22.67
CA LYS A 196 11.73 -13.29 24.02
C LYS A 196 12.55 -12.60 25.13
N ALA A 197 13.84 -12.39 24.89
CA ALA A 197 14.82 -11.80 25.80
C ALA A 197 14.98 -10.28 25.63
N GLN A 198 14.32 -9.67 24.63
CA GLN A 198 14.27 -8.23 24.46
C GLN A 198 13.79 -7.61 25.77
N GLY A 199 14.74 -6.93 26.41
CA GLY A 199 14.55 -6.30 27.69
C GLY A 199 13.64 -5.10 27.57
N TRP A 200 13.19 -4.64 28.73
CA TRP A 200 12.55 -3.36 28.88
C TRP A 200 13.46 -2.25 28.33
N SER A 201 12.97 -1.48 27.37
CA SER A 201 13.54 -0.20 26.98
C SER A 201 12.72 0.89 27.64
N PHE A 202 13.35 1.96 28.11
CA PHE A 202 12.61 3.08 28.68
C PHE A 202 12.31 4.11 27.58
N ASN A 203 11.06 4.55 27.47
CA ASN A 203 10.70 5.66 26.56
C ASN A 203 11.30 6.99 27.08
N GLN A 204 11.16 8.08 26.31
CA GLN A 204 11.68 9.42 26.69
C GLN A 204 11.06 9.96 28.00
N GLU A 205 9.99 9.33 28.47
CA GLU A 205 9.26 9.64 29.70
C GLU A 205 9.70 8.75 30.89
N GLY A 206 10.65 7.82 30.68
CA GLY A 206 11.19 6.95 31.72
C GLY A 206 10.35 5.71 32.02
N GLU A 207 9.38 5.37 31.16
CA GLU A 207 8.51 4.21 31.32
C GLU A 207 9.07 2.97 30.62
N ALA A 208 9.07 1.85 31.32
CA ALA A 208 9.57 0.57 30.81
C ALA A 208 8.61 0.00 29.74
N GLN A 209 9.04 -0.04 28.48
CA GLN A 209 8.36 -0.67 27.36
C GLN A 209 9.13 -1.91 26.88
N ARG A 210 8.45 -3.04 26.68
CA ARG A 210 9.03 -4.15 25.91
C ARG A 210 8.99 -3.81 24.42
N VAL A 211 10.13 -3.43 23.85
CA VAL A 211 10.23 -3.14 22.42
C VAL A 211 10.51 -4.43 21.65
N GLY A 212 9.44 -5.00 21.09
CA GLY A 212 9.48 -6.01 20.05
C GLY A 212 9.79 -5.40 18.70
N SER A 213 10.90 -4.67 18.53
CA SER A 213 11.25 -4.15 17.21
C SER A 213 11.90 -5.27 16.39
N LEU A 214 11.21 -5.72 15.34
CA LEU A 214 11.90 -6.35 14.21
C LEU A 214 12.85 -5.29 13.64
N ARG A 215 14.13 -5.49 13.89
CA ARG A 215 15.16 -4.60 13.39
C ARG A 215 15.43 -4.93 11.94
N ILE A 216 15.83 -3.91 11.19
CA ILE A 216 16.32 -4.08 9.84
C ILE A 216 17.66 -4.82 9.92
N PRO A 217 17.84 -5.92 9.15
CA PRO A 217 19.08 -6.67 9.17
C PRO A 217 20.23 -5.78 8.69
N THR A 218 21.42 -5.97 9.25
CA THR A 218 22.65 -5.38 8.70
C THR A 218 22.97 -6.01 7.35
N PHE A 219 23.87 -5.41 6.56
CA PHE A 219 24.28 -6.01 5.28
C PHE A 219 24.84 -7.43 5.44
N ALA A 220 25.64 -7.69 6.48
CA ALA A 220 26.18 -9.02 6.76
C ALA A 220 25.07 -10.04 7.06
N GLU A 221 24.04 -9.64 7.80
CA GLU A 221 22.89 -10.49 8.13
C GLU A 221 21.96 -10.70 6.93
N TRP A 222 21.82 -9.68 6.09
CA TRP A 222 21.15 -9.79 4.80
C TRP A 222 21.89 -10.78 3.90
N LEU A 223 23.22 -10.73 3.85
CA LEU A 223 24.04 -11.64 3.03
C LEU A 223 23.81 -13.09 3.43
N ALA A 224 23.90 -13.39 4.73
CA ALA A 224 23.65 -14.72 5.27
C ALA A 224 22.20 -15.18 5.04
N SER A 225 21.22 -14.28 5.19
CA SER A 225 19.81 -14.59 4.96
C SER A 225 19.51 -14.81 3.47
N PHE A 226 20.17 -14.06 2.58
CA PHE A 226 20.05 -14.23 1.14
C PHE A 226 20.69 -15.53 0.65
N GLU A 227 21.80 -15.96 1.26
CA GLU A 227 22.41 -17.27 0.99
C GLU A 227 21.51 -18.43 1.43
N LEU A 228 20.98 -18.36 2.66
CA LEU A 228 19.99 -19.31 3.18
C LEU A 228 18.75 -19.40 2.26
N PHE A 229 18.27 -18.23 1.83
CA PHE A 229 17.14 -18.11 0.91
C PHE A 229 17.46 -18.69 -0.46
N SER A 230 18.68 -18.44 -0.97
CA SER A 230 19.15 -18.99 -2.23
C SER A 230 19.19 -20.51 -2.18
N ASN A 231 19.71 -21.09 -1.09
CA ASN A 231 19.72 -22.53 -0.88
C ASN A 231 18.30 -23.11 -0.89
N ALA A 232 17.32 -22.43 -0.28
CA ALA A 232 15.91 -22.84 -0.34
C ALA A 232 15.38 -22.87 -1.79
N LEU A 233 15.65 -21.85 -2.60
CA LEU A 233 15.20 -21.82 -4.00
C LEU A 233 15.92 -22.86 -4.88
N LEU A 234 17.19 -23.14 -4.61
CA LEU A 234 17.97 -24.18 -5.30
C LEU A 234 17.47 -25.59 -4.94
N MET A 235 17.15 -25.83 -3.67
CA MET A 235 16.55 -27.09 -3.21
C MET A 235 15.17 -27.34 -3.84
N LEU A 236 14.41 -26.29 -4.09
CA LEU A 236 13.09 -26.36 -4.76
C LEU A 236 13.19 -26.30 -6.29
N GLU A 237 14.39 -26.21 -6.85
CA GLU A 237 14.66 -26.14 -8.29
C GLU A 237 13.95 -25.00 -9.02
N VAL A 238 13.64 -23.90 -8.33
CA VAL A 238 12.96 -22.73 -8.92
C VAL A 238 13.91 -21.61 -9.37
N ALA A 239 15.20 -21.76 -9.10
CA ALA A 239 16.26 -20.85 -9.51
C ALA A 239 17.59 -21.61 -9.70
N THR A 240 18.56 -21.01 -10.39
CA THR A 240 19.92 -21.54 -10.49
C THR A 240 20.91 -20.71 -9.65
N SER A 241 22.05 -21.30 -9.30
CA SER A 241 23.07 -20.62 -8.49
C SER A 241 23.63 -19.37 -9.20
N ALA A 242 23.75 -19.44 -10.53
CA ALA A 242 24.21 -18.31 -11.34
C ALA A 242 23.24 -17.12 -11.32
N ASP A 243 21.94 -17.38 -11.34
CA ASP A 243 20.90 -16.34 -11.31
C ASP A 243 20.94 -15.55 -10.00
N LEU A 244 20.98 -16.28 -8.89
CA LEU A 244 20.97 -15.70 -7.54
C LEU A 244 22.30 -15.01 -7.21
N LYS A 245 23.43 -15.52 -7.73
CA LYS A 245 24.74 -14.88 -7.61
C LYS A 245 24.76 -13.49 -8.24
N LYS A 246 24.13 -13.30 -9.40
CA LYS A 246 24.04 -11.98 -10.05
C LYS A 246 23.29 -10.97 -9.16
N TYR A 247 22.18 -11.40 -8.56
CA TYR A 247 21.39 -10.55 -7.67
C TYR A 247 22.16 -10.20 -6.39
N LYS A 248 22.82 -11.19 -5.77
CA LYS A 248 23.72 -10.96 -4.64
C LYS A 248 24.80 -9.93 -4.96
N GLN A 249 25.44 -10.07 -6.12
CA GLN A 249 26.50 -9.15 -6.58
C GLN A 249 25.98 -7.73 -6.80
N LEU A 250 24.78 -7.57 -7.34
CA LEU A 250 24.16 -6.25 -7.51
C LEU A 250 23.98 -5.53 -6.18
N VAL A 251 23.30 -6.17 -5.21
CA VAL A 251 23.05 -5.55 -3.90
C VAL A 251 24.35 -5.30 -3.14
N SER A 252 25.32 -6.22 -3.26
CA SER A 252 26.66 -6.02 -2.69
C SER A 252 27.38 -4.82 -3.33
N GLY A 253 27.30 -4.67 -4.65
CA GLY A 253 27.86 -3.53 -5.36
C GLY A 253 27.21 -2.20 -4.97
N LEU A 254 25.89 -2.19 -4.73
CA LEU A 254 25.18 -1.02 -4.20
C LEU A 254 25.67 -0.68 -2.78
N GLN A 255 25.84 -1.67 -1.90
CA GLN A 255 26.36 -1.45 -0.56
C GLN A 255 27.82 -0.97 -0.56
N ASP A 256 28.66 -1.51 -1.44
CA ASP A 256 30.04 -1.04 -1.59
C ASP A 256 30.08 0.43 -2.08
N THR A 257 29.13 0.81 -2.93
CA THR A 257 28.99 2.16 -3.48
C THR A 257 28.41 3.15 -2.46
N TYR A 258 27.41 2.73 -1.68
CA TYR A 258 26.66 3.57 -0.75
C TYR A 258 26.70 3.04 0.69
N LYS A 259 27.92 2.86 1.22
CA LYS A 259 28.19 2.23 2.53
C LYS A 259 27.32 2.76 3.67
N ASP A 260 27.11 4.06 3.71
CA ASP A 260 26.37 4.75 4.78
C ASP A 260 24.85 4.78 4.56
N PHE A 261 24.30 4.13 3.52
CA PHE A 261 22.88 4.20 3.15
C PHE A 261 22.24 2.81 3.01
N TRP A 262 22.73 1.85 3.81
CA TRP A 262 22.22 0.47 3.79
C TRP A 262 20.70 0.40 4.00
N LEU A 263 20.12 1.28 4.82
CA LEU A 263 18.67 1.33 5.04
C LEU A 263 17.87 1.54 3.75
N GLN A 264 18.34 2.46 2.90
CA GLN A 264 17.71 2.78 1.62
C GLN A 264 17.90 1.62 0.63
N ILE A 265 19.10 1.03 0.60
CA ILE A 265 19.39 -0.14 -0.24
C ILE A 265 18.51 -1.33 0.17
N TYR A 266 18.43 -1.63 1.46
CA TYR A 266 17.61 -2.72 1.99
C TYR A 266 16.12 -2.48 1.69
N SER A 267 15.61 -1.26 1.87
CA SER A 267 14.22 -0.95 1.52
C SER A 267 13.93 -1.13 0.02
N ALA A 268 14.90 -0.79 -0.85
CA ALA A 268 14.77 -1.02 -2.29
C ALA A 268 14.88 -2.52 -2.65
N ASP A 269 15.78 -3.27 -2.03
CA ASP A 269 15.85 -4.72 -2.20
C ASP A 269 14.56 -5.41 -1.74
N ASP A 270 14.06 -5.05 -0.57
CA ASP A 270 12.88 -5.66 0.01
C ASP A 270 11.63 -5.42 -0.84
N PHE A 271 11.45 -4.19 -1.33
CA PHE A 271 10.39 -3.86 -2.28
C PHE A 271 10.58 -4.57 -3.63
N MET A 272 11.82 -4.74 -4.09
CA MET A 272 12.11 -5.48 -5.32
C MET A 272 11.63 -6.93 -5.16
N ARG A 273 12.07 -7.63 -4.10
CA ARG A 273 11.72 -9.04 -3.87
C ARG A 273 10.23 -9.26 -3.58
N SER A 274 9.59 -8.35 -2.86
CA SER A 274 8.17 -8.51 -2.45
C SER A 274 7.17 -8.06 -3.51
N VAL A 275 7.38 -6.91 -4.16
CA VAL A 275 6.36 -6.26 -5.00
C VAL A 275 6.73 -6.25 -6.49
N ARG A 276 8.02 -6.07 -6.84
CA ARG A 276 8.44 -5.87 -8.23
C ARG A 276 8.81 -7.17 -8.93
N LEU A 277 9.46 -8.10 -8.24
CA LEU A 277 9.87 -9.41 -8.73
C LEU A 277 8.75 -10.23 -9.41
N PRO A 278 7.49 -10.26 -8.89
CA PRO A 278 6.39 -10.97 -9.53
C PRO A 278 6.07 -10.46 -10.94
N ARG A 279 6.41 -9.20 -11.27
CA ARG A 279 6.13 -8.62 -12.59
C ARG A 279 6.99 -9.21 -13.71
N TYR A 280 8.14 -9.79 -13.37
CA TYR A 280 8.99 -10.47 -14.33
C TYR A 280 8.55 -11.91 -14.62
N LYS A 281 7.58 -12.43 -13.86
CA LYS A 281 6.96 -13.74 -14.08
C LYS A 281 5.89 -13.63 -15.17
N THR A 282 6.31 -13.48 -16.42
CA THR A 282 5.40 -13.26 -17.56
C THR A 282 4.61 -14.50 -17.98
N SER A 283 5.12 -15.70 -17.67
CA SER A 283 4.44 -16.98 -17.86
C SER A 283 4.89 -17.98 -16.79
N ASP A 284 4.21 -19.12 -16.69
CA ASP A 284 4.60 -20.21 -15.77
C ASP A 284 5.96 -20.83 -16.11
N GLU A 285 6.39 -20.75 -17.37
CA GLU A 285 7.67 -21.27 -17.86
C GLU A 285 8.88 -20.43 -17.39
N VAL A 286 8.69 -19.14 -17.12
CA VAL A 286 9.77 -18.27 -16.64
C VAL A 286 10.12 -18.66 -15.20
N SER A 287 11.34 -19.12 -14.93
CA SER A 287 11.74 -19.48 -13.57
C SER A 287 11.83 -18.25 -12.65
N TRP A 288 11.72 -18.46 -11.33
CA TRP A 288 11.97 -17.39 -10.37
C TRP A 288 13.42 -16.90 -10.45
N GLY A 289 14.37 -17.79 -10.76
CA GLY A 289 15.75 -17.41 -11.09
C GLY A 289 15.84 -16.40 -12.23
N ALA A 290 15.14 -16.64 -13.34
CA ALA A 290 15.09 -15.69 -14.46
C ALA A 290 14.49 -14.34 -14.06
N CYS A 291 13.49 -14.33 -13.17
CA CYS A 291 12.93 -13.09 -12.61
C CYS A 291 13.97 -12.30 -11.79
N PHE A 292 14.83 -12.98 -11.01
CA PHE A 292 15.93 -12.33 -10.28
C PHE A 292 16.99 -11.76 -11.24
N VAL A 293 17.29 -12.43 -12.35
CA VAL A 293 18.19 -11.90 -13.38
C VAL A 293 17.59 -10.66 -14.04
N ALA A 294 16.30 -10.70 -14.40
CA ALA A 294 15.58 -9.55 -14.95
C ALA A 294 15.58 -8.36 -13.97
N ALA A 295 15.40 -8.62 -12.68
CA ALA A 295 15.50 -7.61 -11.64
C ALA A 295 16.90 -6.96 -11.56
N CYS A 296 17.97 -7.69 -11.91
CA CYS A 296 19.32 -7.14 -11.90
C CYS A 296 19.56 -6.11 -13.00
N VAL A 297 18.92 -6.30 -14.15
CA VAL A 297 19.08 -5.45 -15.33
C VAL A 297 18.06 -4.31 -15.39
N ASP A 298 17.13 -4.25 -14.43
CA ASP A 298 16.23 -3.11 -14.24
C ASP A 298 16.97 -1.94 -13.58
N LEU A 299 17.90 -1.36 -14.32
CA LEU A 299 18.72 -0.24 -13.87
C LEU A 299 17.85 0.98 -13.52
N ALA A 300 16.71 1.16 -14.19
CA ALA A 300 15.78 2.26 -13.92
C ALA A 300 15.21 2.16 -12.50
N TYR A 301 14.84 0.96 -12.05
CA TYR A 301 14.42 0.75 -10.67
C TYR A 301 15.48 1.13 -9.65
N TRP A 302 16.67 0.57 -9.80
CA TRP A 302 17.74 0.75 -8.82
C TRP A 302 18.19 2.21 -8.79
N ALA A 303 18.22 2.88 -9.94
CA ALA A 303 18.49 4.31 -10.01
C ALA A 303 17.41 5.15 -9.32
N ASP A 304 16.11 4.88 -9.53
CA ASP A 304 15.05 5.68 -8.88
C ASP A 304 14.95 5.41 -7.36
N ARG A 305 15.04 4.15 -6.94
CA ARG A 305 14.82 3.76 -5.53
C ARG A 305 16.06 3.88 -4.66
N VAL A 306 17.26 3.79 -5.24
CA VAL A 306 18.52 3.87 -4.51
C VAL A 306 19.22 5.19 -4.84
N ASP A 307 19.65 5.38 -6.08
CA ASP A 307 20.51 6.52 -6.45
C ASP A 307 19.81 7.87 -6.19
N ARG A 308 18.62 8.08 -6.74
CA ARG A 308 17.84 9.32 -6.60
C ARG A 308 17.52 9.65 -5.15
N VAL A 309 17.15 8.64 -4.35
CA VAL A 309 16.81 8.81 -2.93
C VAL A 309 18.05 9.21 -2.14
N ILE A 310 19.17 8.51 -2.34
CA ILE A 310 20.43 8.80 -1.66
C ILE A 310 20.96 10.17 -2.06
N PHE A 311 20.85 10.57 -3.33
CA PHE A 311 21.24 11.91 -3.78
C PHE A 311 20.43 13.01 -3.10
N LYS A 312 19.11 12.83 -2.96
CA LYS A 312 18.26 13.78 -2.21
C LYS A 312 18.64 13.86 -0.73
N LEU A 313 18.92 12.72 -0.10
CA LEU A 313 19.34 12.67 1.30
C LEU A 313 20.68 13.37 1.53
N ARG A 314 21.65 13.16 0.64
CA ARG A 314 22.94 13.85 0.67
C ARG A 314 22.80 15.35 0.44
N ALA A 315 21.98 15.78 -0.51
CA ALA A 315 21.70 17.20 -0.74
C ALA A 315 21.03 17.88 0.48
N ALA A 316 20.26 17.10 1.25
CA ALA A 316 19.66 17.55 2.51
C ALA A 316 20.61 17.46 3.73
N GLY A 317 21.87 17.05 3.55
CA GLY A 317 22.87 16.93 4.62
C GLY A 317 22.65 15.73 5.55
N ALA A 318 21.84 14.74 5.16
CA ALA A 318 21.54 13.57 5.98
C ALA A 318 22.60 12.46 5.81
N THR A 319 23.21 12.03 6.92
CA THR A 319 23.99 10.79 7.01
C THR A 319 23.13 9.71 7.68
N SER A 320 23.10 8.51 7.13
CA SER A 320 22.37 7.40 7.75
C SER A 320 23.28 6.71 8.79
N SER A 321 23.11 7.08 10.06
CA SER A 321 23.64 6.27 11.16
C SER A 321 22.66 6.24 12.33
N PRO A 322 22.24 5.03 12.75
CA PRO A 322 21.68 4.79 14.06
C PRO A 322 22.69 4.00 14.90
N ALA A 323 23.46 4.69 15.76
CA ALA A 323 24.14 4.08 16.91
C ALA A 323 24.31 5.12 18.03
N PRO A 324 24.17 4.74 19.32
CA PRO A 324 24.09 5.69 20.43
C PRO A 324 25.50 6.09 20.89
N SER A 325 25.83 7.38 20.89
CA SER A 325 26.96 7.90 21.66
C SER A 325 26.49 8.38 23.03
N SER A 326 26.90 7.65 24.06
CA SER A 326 26.90 8.09 25.44
C SER A 326 28.15 8.94 25.73
N ALA A 327 28.01 9.86 26.71
CA ALA A 327 29.03 10.69 27.36
C ALA A 327 29.60 11.87 26.51
N GLN A 328 29.81 13.09 27.03
CA GLN A 328 29.92 13.55 28.41
C GLN A 328 29.78 15.09 28.45
N ALA A 329 29.23 15.60 29.56
CA ALA A 329 29.24 17.03 29.89
C ALA A 329 30.62 17.47 30.41
N SER A 330 31.11 18.62 29.97
CA SER A 330 32.12 19.46 30.65
C SER A 330 32.08 20.85 30.01
N GLY A 331 32.07 21.91 30.82
CA GLY A 331 31.74 23.27 30.37
C GLY A 331 32.87 24.30 30.29
N VAL A 332 32.46 25.44 29.69
CA VAL A 332 32.83 26.86 29.93
C VAL A 332 34.23 27.34 29.41
N PRO A 333 34.46 28.64 29.11
CA PRO A 333 34.03 29.42 27.92
C PRO A 333 35.17 30.24 27.25
N ALA A 334 34.93 30.86 26.08
CA ALA A 334 35.37 32.24 25.75
C ALA A 334 34.90 32.72 24.34
N SER A 335 34.54 34.00 24.31
CA SER A 335 34.20 34.96 23.25
C SER A 335 34.98 34.87 21.92
N THR A 336 34.45 35.23 20.73
CA THR A 336 34.26 36.64 20.30
C THR A 336 33.48 36.79 18.98
N SER A 337 32.76 37.92 18.88
CA SER A 337 32.34 38.73 17.70
C SER A 337 31.30 38.23 16.66
N THR A 338 30.10 38.81 16.84
CA THR A 338 29.03 39.30 15.94
C THR A 338 29.47 39.91 14.58
N PRO A 339 28.58 40.17 13.58
CA PRO A 339 27.21 40.74 13.67
C PRO A 339 26.11 39.94 12.95
N SER A 340 24.96 39.65 13.56
CA SER A 340 23.75 40.49 13.68
C SER A 340 23.24 41.10 12.37
N THR A 341 22.30 40.40 11.73
CA THR A 341 21.10 41.03 11.14
C THR A 341 19.89 40.30 11.67
N SER A 342 19.24 40.92 12.65
CA SER A 342 17.89 40.60 13.11
C SER A 342 16.89 40.92 11.99
N LEU A 343 15.88 40.08 11.80
CA LEU A 343 14.58 40.49 11.28
C LEU A 343 13.47 39.48 11.66
N SER A 344 12.67 39.95 12.62
CA SER A 344 11.23 39.75 12.82
C SER A 344 10.64 38.35 13.03
N SER A 345 10.27 38.12 14.30
CA SER A 345 8.97 37.63 14.77
C SER A 345 7.90 37.26 13.72
N GLY A 346 7.38 36.04 13.83
CA GLY A 346 5.94 35.79 13.87
C GLY A 346 5.10 36.16 12.65
N LYS A 347 5.30 35.46 11.52
CA LYS A 347 4.20 35.25 10.56
C LYS A 347 3.80 33.78 10.59
N LYS A 348 2.64 33.47 11.17
CA LYS A 348 1.95 32.19 10.96
C LYS A 348 1.84 32.02 9.44
N ARG A 349 2.61 31.09 8.87
CA ARG A 349 2.61 30.80 7.44
C ARG A 349 1.23 30.26 7.06
N GLN A 350 0.39 31.08 6.45
CA GLN A 350 -0.92 30.65 5.97
C GLN A 350 -0.80 29.85 4.68
N ILE A 351 -1.66 28.86 4.53
CA ILE A 351 -1.72 27.90 3.43
C ILE A 351 -2.89 28.26 2.51
N CYS A 352 -2.70 28.15 1.20
CA CYS A 352 -3.73 28.37 0.17
C CYS A 352 -4.32 27.04 -0.28
N PHE A 353 -5.66 26.97 -0.34
CA PHE A 353 -6.42 25.77 -0.74
C PHE A 353 -7.25 25.98 -2.02
N ALA A 354 -7.11 27.13 -2.69
CA ALA A 354 -7.91 27.49 -3.86
C ALA A 354 -7.29 27.00 -5.20
N TYR A 355 -6.45 25.96 -5.16
CA TYR A 355 -5.78 25.43 -6.36
C TYR A 355 -6.77 24.58 -7.17
N GLN A 356 -7.57 25.25 -7.99
CA GLN A 356 -8.52 24.63 -8.89
C GLN A 356 -7.83 24.38 -10.24
N SER A 357 -7.90 23.15 -10.74
CA SER A 357 -7.68 22.84 -12.17
C SER A 357 -6.32 23.31 -12.74
N GLY A 358 -5.27 23.36 -11.91
CA GLY A 358 -3.92 23.69 -12.36
C GLY A 358 -3.69 25.15 -12.79
N ARG A 359 -4.52 26.13 -12.38
CA ARG A 359 -4.25 27.56 -12.69
C ARG A 359 -4.45 28.49 -11.51
N HIS A 360 -3.35 29.02 -10.99
CA HIS A 360 -3.21 30.48 -10.87
C HIS A 360 -2.46 30.89 -12.14
N GLY A 361 -3.02 31.77 -12.97
CA GLY A 361 -2.31 32.20 -14.20
C GLY A 361 -0.95 32.76 -13.84
N ASP A 362 0.13 32.14 -14.30
CA ASP A 362 1.56 32.52 -14.32
C ASP A 362 2.13 33.45 -13.23
N GLY A 363 1.50 33.52 -12.05
CA GLY A 363 1.83 34.48 -11.00
C GLY A 363 1.65 33.91 -9.61
N ASP A 364 2.46 34.41 -8.68
CA ASP A 364 2.40 34.08 -7.26
C ASP A 364 0.97 34.18 -6.71
N CYS A 365 0.64 33.32 -5.74
CA CYS A 365 -0.64 33.36 -5.04
C CYS A 365 -0.96 34.82 -4.64
N PRO A 366 -2.13 35.40 -4.98
CA PRO A 366 -2.47 36.79 -4.66
C PRO A 366 -2.38 37.14 -3.16
N ALA A 367 -2.35 36.11 -2.31
CA ALA A 367 -2.22 36.22 -0.87
C ALA A 367 -0.85 35.78 -0.31
N GLY A 368 0.12 35.40 -1.15
CA GLY A 368 1.48 35.00 -0.76
C GLY A 368 1.57 33.69 0.05
N ARG A 369 0.67 32.73 -0.20
CA ARG A 369 0.50 31.49 0.59
C ARG A 369 0.97 30.24 -0.17
N ARG A 370 1.48 29.22 0.53
CA ARG A 370 1.86 27.91 -0.08
C ARG A 370 0.61 27.09 -0.44
N HIS A 371 0.59 26.48 -1.63
CA HIS A 371 -0.46 25.52 -2.03
C HIS A 371 -0.25 24.18 -1.29
N ALA A 372 -1.28 23.66 -0.62
CA ALA A 372 -1.17 22.41 0.16
C ALA A 372 -1.98 21.22 -0.39
N GLY A 373 -2.69 21.37 -1.51
CA GLY A 373 -3.36 20.23 -2.13
C GLY A 373 -4.05 20.54 -3.46
N ILE A 374 -4.33 19.48 -4.21
CA ILE A 374 -5.02 19.45 -5.50
C ILE A 374 -6.50 19.22 -5.27
N VAL A 375 -7.37 20.07 -5.81
CA VAL A 375 -8.82 19.84 -5.79
C VAL A 375 -9.26 19.12 -7.06
N VAL A 376 -9.69 17.86 -6.94
CA VAL A 376 -10.29 17.09 -8.04
C VAL A 376 -11.80 17.20 -7.96
N ARG A 377 -12.44 17.50 -9.10
CA ARG A 377 -13.89 17.66 -9.21
C ARG A 377 -14.52 16.64 -10.14
N ILE A 378 -15.65 16.06 -9.72
CA ILE A 378 -16.51 15.27 -10.59
C ILE A 378 -17.71 16.12 -10.99
N PRO A 379 -17.94 16.34 -12.29
CA PRO A 379 -19.15 17.02 -12.77
C PRO A 379 -20.42 16.25 -12.38
N ASP A 380 -21.42 16.98 -11.87
CA ASP A 380 -22.73 16.44 -11.48
C ASP A 380 -23.42 15.66 -12.60
N GLU A 381 -23.32 16.14 -13.84
CA GLU A 381 -23.90 15.48 -15.02
C GLU A 381 -23.39 14.03 -15.17
N LYS A 382 -22.11 13.80 -14.88
CA LYS A 382 -21.53 12.46 -14.92
C LYS A 382 -22.14 11.57 -13.82
N LEU A 383 -22.24 12.07 -12.59
CA LEU A 383 -22.85 11.36 -11.46
C LEU A 383 -24.33 11.06 -11.72
N ARG A 384 -25.09 12.01 -12.26
CA ARG A 384 -26.50 11.82 -12.64
C ARG A 384 -26.66 10.76 -13.72
N SER A 385 -25.81 10.75 -14.76
CA SER A 385 -25.90 9.74 -15.81
C SER A 385 -25.57 8.33 -15.30
N VAL A 386 -24.72 8.24 -14.27
CA VAL A 386 -24.35 7.00 -13.62
C VAL A 386 -25.47 6.50 -12.69
N LEU A 387 -26.06 7.41 -11.91
CA LEU A 387 -27.24 7.13 -11.10
C LEU A 387 -28.39 6.60 -11.96
N ALA A 388 -28.69 7.26 -13.07
CA ALA A 388 -29.74 6.83 -14.00
C ALA A 388 -29.51 5.41 -14.54
N LEU A 389 -28.26 5.06 -14.83
CA LEU A 389 -27.91 3.68 -15.25
C LEU A 389 -28.08 2.66 -14.13
N ALA A 390 -27.68 3.01 -12.90
CA ALA A 390 -27.84 2.14 -11.73
C ALA A 390 -29.33 1.90 -11.43
N GLU A 391 -30.16 2.95 -11.49
CA GLU A 391 -31.60 2.86 -11.29
C GLU A 391 -32.29 2.07 -12.40
N SER A 392 -31.89 2.29 -13.66
CA SER A 392 -32.37 1.50 -14.80
C SER A 392 -31.97 0.02 -14.71
N ALA A 393 -30.82 -0.29 -14.09
CA ALA A 393 -30.42 -1.67 -13.83
C ALA A 393 -31.25 -2.29 -12.69
N LEU A 394 -31.42 -1.56 -11.58
CA LEU A 394 -32.16 -2.02 -10.40
C LEU A 394 -33.65 -2.29 -10.66
N SER A 395 -34.26 -1.63 -11.66
CA SER A 395 -35.65 -1.84 -12.06
C SER A 395 -35.89 -3.08 -12.92
N LYS A 396 -34.83 -3.78 -13.35
CA LYS A 396 -34.91 -4.95 -14.22
C LYS A 396 -34.59 -6.24 -13.45
N ARG A 397 -35.11 -7.37 -13.93
CA ARG A 397 -34.73 -8.69 -13.39
C ARG A 397 -33.35 -9.15 -13.89
N CYS A 398 -33.06 -8.85 -15.15
CA CYS A 398 -31.79 -9.12 -15.80
C CYS A 398 -31.35 -7.89 -16.62
N ILE A 399 -30.04 -7.70 -16.76
CA ILE A 399 -29.47 -6.69 -17.66
C ILE A 399 -28.56 -7.34 -18.70
N PRO A 400 -28.53 -6.82 -19.94
CA PRO A 400 -27.56 -7.27 -20.93
C PRO A 400 -26.12 -7.01 -20.46
N VAL A 401 -25.18 -7.89 -20.79
CA VAL A 401 -23.75 -7.69 -20.44
C VAL A 401 -23.19 -6.39 -21.03
N LYS A 402 -23.69 -5.95 -22.19
CA LYS A 402 -23.36 -4.63 -22.78
C LYS A 402 -23.77 -3.46 -21.87
N MET A 403 -24.84 -3.60 -21.09
CA MET A 403 -25.25 -2.60 -20.10
C MET A 403 -24.35 -2.68 -18.86
N LEU A 404 -24.04 -3.88 -18.37
CA LEU A 404 -23.10 -4.08 -17.25
C LEU A 404 -21.71 -3.48 -17.57
N ARG A 405 -21.18 -3.72 -18.78
CA ARG A 405 -19.90 -3.15 -19.23
C ARG A 405 -19.93 -1.63 -19.25
N ARG A 406 -21.04 -1.01 -19.67
CA ARG A 406 -21.23 0.45 -19.62
C ARG A 406 -21.24 0.99 -18.20
N VAL A 407 -21.91 0.28 -17.28
CA VAL A 407 -21.90 0.60 -15.85
C VAL A 407 -20.45 0.55 -15.32
N CYS A 408 -19.75 -0.58 -15.47
CA CYS A 408 -18.37 -0.74 -15.04
C CYS A 408 -17.42 0.31 -15.64
N GLY A 409 -17.56 0.64 -16.93
CA GLY A 409 -16.72 1.63 -17.60
C GLY A 409 -16.90 3.05 -17.05
N LYS A 410 -18.15 3.50 -16.84
CA LYS A 410 -18.38 4.80 -16.19
C LYS A 410 -17.90 4.82 -14.74
N PHE A 411 -17.92 3.66 -14.07
CA PHE A 411 -17.37 3.52 -12.73
C PHE A 411 -15.87 3.56 -12.63
N ALA A 412 -15.13 3.01 -13.60
CA ALA A 412 -13.68 3.00 -13.59
C ALA A 412 -13.14 4.43 -13.37
N TRP A 413 -13.73 5.40 -14.07
CA TRP A 413 -13.37 6.80 -13.97
C TRP A 413 -13.72 7.42 -12.60
N ILE A 414 -14.91 7.15 -12.06
CA ILE A 414 -15.28 7.59 -10.71
C ILE A 414 -14.36 6.95 -9.66
N GLY A 415 -14.03 5.66 -9.80
CA GLY A 415 -13.16 4.92 -8.88
C GLY A 415 -11.72 5.42 -8.87
N GLN A 416 -11.20 5.94 -9.99
CA GLN A 416 -9.91 6.63 -10.03
C GLN A 416 -9.94 7.92 -9.18
N THR A 417 -11.06 8.64 -9.21
CA THR A 417 -11.24 9.89 -8.45
C THR A 417 -11.63 9.63 -6.99
N VAL A 418 -12.33 8.53 -6.71
CA VAL A 418 -12.84 8.17 -5.38
C VAL A 418 -12.52 6.69 -5.12
N PRO A 419 -11.29 6.37 -4.65
CA PRO A 419 -10.81 4.99 -4.50
C PRO A 419 -11.69 4.11 -3.62
N PHE A 420 -12.34 4.67 -2.60
CA PHE A 420 -13.25 3.94 -1.70
C PHE A 420 -14.49 3.39 -2.41
N VAL A 421 -14.88 3.97 -3.55
CA VAL A 421 -15.99 3.46 -4.36
C VAL A 421 -15.70 2.06 -4.91
N HIS A 422 -14.43 1.65 -4.97
CA HIS A 422 -14.04 0.29 -5.38
C HIS A 422 -14.64 -0.80 -4.47
N ALA A 423 -14.90 -0.51 -3.18
CA ALA A 423 -15.54 -1.45 -2.25
C ALA A 423 -16.95 -1.87 -2.69
N PHE A 424 -17.64 -1.00 -3.43
CA PHE A 424 -18.99 -1.25 -3.94
C PHE A 424 -18.96 -1.78 -5.38
N VAL A 425 -17.93 -1.44 -6.16
CA VAL A 425 -17.86 -1.75 -7.60
C VAL A 425 -17.14 -3.08 -7.90
N SER A 426 -16.27 -3.56 -6.99
CA SER A 426 -15.55 -4.83 -7.16
C SER A 426 -16.43 -6.03 -7.58
N PRO A 427 -17.63 -6.22 -6.99
CA PRO A 427 -18.51 -7.33 -7.40
C PRO A 427 -19.06 -7.17 -8.83
N LEU A 428 -19.25 -5.93 -9.32
CA LEU A 428 -19.69 -5.68 -10.71
C LEU A 428 -18.64 -6.16 -11.71
N TRP A 429 -17.35 -5.88 -11.44
CA TRP A 429 -16.23 -6.36 -12.26
C TRP A 429 -16.09 -7.87 -12.24
N ARG A 430 -16.25 -8.49 -11.06
CA ARG A 430 -16.26 -9.96 -10.94
C ARG A 430 -17.37 -10.60 -11.76
N CYS A 431 -18.57 -10.03 -11.70
CA CYS A 431 -19.71 -10.53 -12.46
C CYS A 431 -19.50 -10.33 -13.97
N LEU A 432 -18.93 -9.20 -14.39
CA LEU A 432 -18.59 -8.94 -15.79
C LEU A 432 -17.57 -9.96 -16.33
N GLY A 433 -16.47 -10.18 -15.59
CA GLY A 433 -15.44 -11.16 -15.97
C GLY A 433 -15.96 -12.61 -15.96
N TRP A 434 -16.88 -12.95 -15.05
CA TRP A 434 -17.58 -14.24 -15.10
C TRP A 434 -18.46 -14.36 -16.35
N ALA A 435 -19.25 -13.32 -16.67
CA ALA A 435 -20.16 -13.34 -17.81
C ALA A 435 -19.40 -13.42 -19.15
N ASP A 436 -18.27 -12.72 -19.26
CA ASP A 436 -17.41 -12.76 -20.44
C ASP A 436 -16.76 -14.15 -20.62
N ARG A 437 -16.26 -14.77 -19.55
CA ARG A 437 -15.71 -16.14 -19.62
C ARG A 437 -16.74 -17.20 -20.02
N HIS A 438 -17.98 -17.03 -19.61
CA HIS A 438 -19.07 -17.99 -19.88
C HIS A 438 -19.94 -17.58 -21.09
N SER A 439 -19.55 -16.52 -21.82
CA SER A 439 -20.26 -16.01 -23.00
C SER A 439 -21.77 -15.77 -22.76
N VAL A 440 -22.13 -15.30 -21.56
CA VAL A 440 -23.54 -15.07 -21.19
C VAL A 440 -24.00 -13.73 -21.77
N SER A 441 -25.21 -13.67 -22.33
CA SER A 441 -25.74 -12.44 -22.93
C SER A 441 -26.36 -11.46 -21.92
N ALA A 442 -26.84 -11.96 -20.78
CA ALA A 442 -27.47 -11.18 -19.73
C ALA A 442 -27.21 -11.76 -18.33
N VAL A 443 -27.13 -10.89 -17.33
CA VAL A 443 -26.90 -11.25 -15.92
C VAL A 443 -28.08 -10.88 -15.04
N ARG A 444 -28.36 -11.68 -14.01
CA ARG A 444 -29.41 -11.40 -13.03
C ARG A 444 -29.01 -10.22 -12.16
N VAL A 445 -29.91 -9.25 -12.03
CA VAL A 445 -29.68 -8.04 -11.24
C VAL A 445 -29.52 -8.37 -9.76
N GLU A 446 -30.12 -9.45 -9.28
CA GLU A 446 -30.00 -9.89 -7.89
C GLU A 446 -28.54 -10.05 -7.42
N SER A 447 -27.66 -10.52 -8.31
CA SER A 447 -26.23 -10.66 -8.01
C SER A 447 -25.46 -9.34 -8.02
N LEU A 448 -26.03 -8.30 -8.65
CA LEU A 448 -25.46 -6.96 -8.77
C LEU A 448 -26.09 -5.95 -7.80
N ARG A 449 -27.27 -6.28 -7.26
CA ARG A 449 -28.08 -5.44 -6.40
C ARG A 449 -27.28 -4.85 -5.23
N PRO A 450 -26.45 -5.62 -4.48
CA PRO A 450 -25.62 -5.03 -3.42
C PRO A 450 -24.81 -3.83 -3.91
N SER A 451 -24.02 -4.04 -4.96
CA SER A 451 -23.16 -3.01 -5.55
C SER A 451 -23.93 -1.80 -6.06
N LEU A 452 -25.06 -2.04 -6.74
CA LEU A 452 -25.88 -0.98 -7.33
C LEU A 452 -26.59 -0.13 -6.26
N VAL A 453 -27.02 -0.73 -5.14
CA VAL A 453 -27.64 -0.02 -4.01
C VAL A 453 -26.61 0.87 -3.32
N TRP A 454 -25.45 0.34 -2.95
CA TRP A 454 -24.37 1.12 -2.32
C TRP A 454 -23.99 2.35 -3.14
N LEU A 455 -23.86 2.12 -4.43
CA LEU A 455 -23.57 3.15 -5.39
C LEU A 455 -24.66 4.22 -5.48
N LYS A 456 -25.92 3.80 -5.61
CA LYS A 456 -27.07 4.70 -5.64
C LYS A 456 -27.09 5.55 -4.37
N THR A 457 -26.88 4.94 -3.22
CA THR A 457 -26.80 5.62 -1.92
C THR A 457 -25.69 6.65 -1.88
N PHE A 458 -24.47 6.31 -2.34
CA PHE A 458 -23.36 7.26 -2.45
C PHE A 458 -23.73 8.51 -3.27
N ILE A 459 -24.29 8.31 -4.46
CA ILE A 459 -24.62 9.44 -5.34
C ILE A 459 -25.76 10.29 -4.76
N ASN A 460 -26.80 9.66 -4.19
CA ASN A 460 -27.91 10.38 -3.58
C ASN A 460 -27.47 11.21 -2.37
N LEU A 461 -26.70 10.61 -1.45
CA LEU A 461 -26.18 11.30 -0.28
C LEU A 461 -25.23 12.43 -0.66
N HIS A 462 -24.46 12.28 -1.73
CA HIS A 462 -23.66 13.37 -2.26
C HIS A 462 -24.53 14.56 -2.69
N PHE A 463 -25.57 14.31 -3.50
CA PHE A 463 -26.49 15.38 -3.92
C PHE A 463 -27.33 15.98 -2.79
N GLU A 464 -27.58 15.23 -1.72
CA GLU A 464 -28.20 15.77 -0.50
C GLU A 464 -27.24 16.69 0.26
N SER A 465 -25.97 16.28 0.42
CA SER A 465 -24.93 17.10 1.05
C SER A 465 -24.71 18.42 0.30
N VAL A 466 -24.67 18.39 -1.03
CA VAL A 466 -24.53 19.60 -1.88
C VAL A 466 -25.77 20.50 -1.79
N ARG A 467 -26.96 19.96 -1.57
CA ARG A 467 -28.17 20.77 -1.38
C ARG A 467 -28.20 21.51 -0.03
N GLN A 468 -27.48 21.01 0.98
CA GLN A 468 -27.44 21.58 2.32
C GLN A 468 -26.28 22.58 2.54
N GLN A 469 -25.22 22.49 1.74
CA GLN A 469 -24.09 23.44 1.75
C GLN A 469 -24.26 24.38 0.57
N ASP A 470 -24.40 25.69 0.81
CA ASP A 470 -24.69 26.75 -0.17
C ASP A 470 -24.30 26.40 -1.62
N ALA A 471 -25.32 26.37 -2.50
CA ALA A 471 -25.33 25.86 -3.88
C ALA A 471 -24.35 26.51 -4.89
N ALA A 472 -23.32 27.21 -4.42
CA ALA A 472 -22.37 27.96 -5.26
C ALA A 472 -21.37 27.05 -6.00
N GLU A 473 -21.18 25.79 -5.59
CA GLU A 473 -20.31 24.84 -6.29
C GLU A 473 -21.02 23.50 -6.51
N GLY A 474 -21.87 23.42 -7.55
CA GLY A 474 -22.59 22.20 -7.97
C GLY A 474 -21.71 21.10 -8.56
N CYS A 475 -20.65 20.71 -7.86
CA CYS A 475 -19.79 19.58 -8.21
C CYS A 475 -19.22 18.89 -6.98
N TYR A 476 -19.14 17.55 -7.01
CA TYR A 476 -18.34 16.79 -6.05
C TYR A 476 -16.88 17.26 -6.15
N SER A 477 -16.28 17.70 -5.04
CA SER A 477 -14.88 18.13 -5.00
C SER A 477 -14.11 17.41 -3.88
N ARG A 478 -12.83 17.11 -4.14
CA ARG A 478 -11.94 16.37 -3.24
C ARG A 478 -10.57 17.01 -3.22
N VAL A 479 -9.99 17.17 -2.03
CA VAL A 479 -8.65 17.75 -1.86
C VAL A 479 -7.62 16.63 -1.63
N TYR A 480 -6.55 16.62 -2.43
CA TYR A 480 -5.40 15.72 -2.32
C TYR A 480 -4.20 16.51 -1.81
N PRO A 481 -3.65 16.24 -0.62
CA PRO A 481 -2.52 16.99 -0.12
C PRO A 481 -1.25 16.76 -0.96
N CYS A 482 -0.55 17.83 -1.35
CA CYS A 482 0.68 17.76 -2.18
C CYS A 482 1.93 17.31 -1.40
N ALA A 483 1.85 17.21 -0.07
CA ALA A 483 2.93 16.74 0.77
C ALA A 483 2.42 15.65 1.72
N SER A 484 3.21 14.58 1.89
CA SER A 484 3.03 13.68 3.03
C SER A 484 3.30 14.51 4.28
N LEU A 485 2.25 15.03 4.92
CA LEU A 485 2.37 15.69 6.22
C LEU A 485 2.78 14.60 7.21
N THR A 486 4.08 14.53 7.49
CA THR A 486 4.79 13.34 7.99
C THR A 486 4.50 12.93 9.43
N THR A 487 3.59 13.60 10.14
CA THR A 487 3.16 13.17 11.48
C THR A 487 1.88 13.88 11.84
N SER A 488 0.78 13.15 11.89
CA SER A 488 -0.46 13.67 12.46
C SER A 488 -0.45 13.46 13.97
N PRO A 489 -0.88 14.47 14.76
CA PRO A 489 -1.06 14.29 16.19
C PRO A 489 -2.30 13.44 16.52
N TRP A 490 -3.20 13.21 15.57
CA TRP A 490 -4.50 12.60 15.87
C TRP A 490 -4.42 11.07 15.85
N SER A 491 -4.75 10.44 16.97
CA SER A 491 -4.96 8.98 17.04
C SER A 491 -6.24 8.61 17.75
N ILE A 492 -6.94 7.64 17.19
CA ILE A 492 -8.14 7.01 17.72
C ILE A 492 -7.74 5.64 18.23
N VAL A 493 -8.02 5.34 19.49
CA VAL A 493 -7.77 4.03 20.09
C VAL A 493 -9.12 3.46 20.52
N VAL A 494 -9.47 2.28 20.01
CA VAL A 494 -10.77 1.64 20.27
C VAL A 494 -10.62 0.20 20.73
N ASP A 495 -11.65 -0.26 21.44
CA ASP A 495 -11.82 -1.65 21.84
C ASP A 495 -13.31 -2.00 21.81
N ALA A 496 -13.59 -3.29 21.71
CA ALA A 496 -14.93 -3.81 21.90
C ALA A 496 -14.88 -5.04 22.80
N SER A 497 -15.89 -5.20 23.65
CA SER A 497 -16.13 -6.42 24.38
C SER A 497 -17.34 -7.13 23.78
N THR A 498 -17.70 -8.27 24.35
CA THR A 498 -18.93 -8.96 23.96
C THR A 498 -20.20 -8.27 24.47
N THR A 499 -20.07 -7.18 25.24
CA THR A 499 -21.19 -6.43 25.84
C THR A 499 -21.21 -4.95 25.47
N GLY A 500 -20.10 -4.37 25.00
CA GLY A 500 -19.99 -2.93 24.73
C GLY A 500 -18.83 -2.56 23.82
N VAL A 501 -18.77 -1.28 23.47
CA VAL A 501 -17.74 -0.65 22.64
C VAL A 501 -17.19 0.58 23.35
N GLY A 502 -15.90 0.84 23.18
CA GLY A 502 -15.24 1.96 23.83
C GLY A 502 -14.12 2.54 22.97
N GLY A 503 -13.80 3.81 23.20
CA GLY A 503 -12.65 4.42 22.53
C GLY A 503 -12.26 5.76 23.10
N VAL A 504 -11.02 6.14 22.80
CA VAL A 504 -10.40 7.41 23.20
C VAL A 504 -9.77 8.08 21.97
N LEU A 505 -10.02 9.37 21.81
CA LEU A 505 -9.35 10.24 20.85
C LEU A 505 -8.18 10.95 21.54
N TYR A 506 -7.03 10.95 20.88
CA TYR A 506 -5.81 11.64 21.33
C TYR A 506 -5.35 12.69 20.34
N GLU A 507 -4.77 13.76 20.89
CA GLU A 507 -3.91 14.72 20.20
C GLU A 507 -2.49 14.59 20.79
N GLY A 508 -1.58 13.95 20.06
CA GLY A 508 -0.30 13.49 20.58
C GLY A 508 -0.52 12.42 21.63
N SER A 509 0.00 12.65 22.84
CA SER A 509 -0.21 11.79 24.01
C SER A 509 -1.42 12.21 24.87
N ARG A 510 -2.08 13.34 24.55
CA ARG A 510 -3.15 13.89 25.39
C ARG A 510 -4.52 13.33 24.98
N PRO A 511 -5.30 12.72 25.90
CA PRO A 511 -6.68 12.35 25.61
C PRO A 511 -7.54 13.61 25.48
N VAL A 512 -8.27 13.71 24.37
CA VAL A 512 -9.12 14.86 24.02
C VAL A 512 -10.58 14.58 24.33
N SER A 513 -11.05 13.38 24.01
CA SER A 513 -12.41 12.93 24.31
C SER A 513 -12.49 11.41 24.29
N TRP A 514 -13.52 10.84 24.90
CA TRP A 514 -13.75 9.39 24.90
C TRP A 514 -15.22 9.06 24.66
N PHE A 515 -15.51 7.85 24.23
CA PHE A 515 -16.87 7.33 24.16
C PHE A 515 -16.92 5.92 24.76
N ALA A 516 -18.13 5.54 25.18
CA ALA A 516 -18.46 4.19 25.57
C ALA A 516 -19.97 3.99 25.37
N ASP A 517 -20.36 2.83 24.87
CA ASP A 517 -21.76 2.45 24.72
C ASP A 517 -21.92 0.93 24.80
N SER A 518 -23.09 0.47 25.24
CA SER A 518 -23.40 -0.96 25.28
C SER A 518 -23.86 -1.45 23.90
N LEU A 519 -23.60 -2.72 23.60
CA LEU A 519 -24.19 -3.40 22.45
C LEU A 519 -25.68 -3.60 22.72
N LYS A 520 -26.51 -3.06 21.84
CA LYS A 520 -27.97 -3.07 21.95
C LYS A 520 -28.55 -4.27 21.21
N LYS A 521 -29.82 -4.59 21.49
CA LYS A 521 -30.57 -5.65 20.79
C LYS A 521 -30.49 -5.50 19.25
N VAL A 522 -30.58 -4.27 18.77
CA VAL A 522 -30.47 -3.94 17.34
C VAL A 522 -29.13 -4.32 16.72
N ASP A 523 -28.03 -4.26 17.48
CA ASP A 523 -26.69 -4.63 16.99
C ASP A 523 -26.60 -6.15 16.81
N PHE A 524 -27.14 -6.91 17.78
CA PHE A 524 -27.19 -8.37 17.74
C PHE A 524 -28.09 -8.89 16.61
N GLU A 525 -29.25 -8.28 16.41
CA GLU A 525 -30.19 -8.60 15.33
C GLU A 525 -29.59 -8.31 13.94
N ARG A 526 -28.91 -7.16 13.78
CA ARG A 526 -28.29 -6.74 12.50
C ARG A 526 -27.23 -7.74 12.02
N PHE A 527 -26.45 -8.31 12.94
CA PHE A 527 -25.31 -9.18 12.60
C PHE A 527 -25.55 -10.67 12.83
N ASP A 528 -26.79 -11.06 13.15
CA ASP A 528 -27.17 -12.44 13.44
C ASP A 528 -26.20 -13.07 14.46
N SER A 529 -26.14 -12.43 15.64
CA SER A 529 -25.27 -12.79 16.74
C SER A 529 -26.08 -12.99 18.01
N ALA A 530 -25.77 -14.04 18.76
CA ALA A 530 -26.24 -14.12 20.13
C ALA A 530 -25.53 -13.06 21.01
N PRO A 531 -26.19 -12.51 22.03
CA PRO A 531 -25.53 -11.70 23.04
C PRO A 531 -24.36 -12.48 23.67
N ARG A 532 -23.26 -11.78 23.92
CA ARG A 532 -22.03 -12.35 24.51
C ARG A 532 -21.31 -13.40 23.65
N ASP A 533 -21.62 -13.51 22.35
CA ASP A 533 -20.93 -14.43 21.45
C ASP A 533 -19.54 -13.88 21.05
N CYS A 534 -18.49 -14.55 21.51
CA CYS A 534 -17.10 -14.22 21.18
C CYS A 534 -16.74 -14.49 19.70
N LYS A 535 -17.54 -15.27 18.96
CA LYS A 535 -17.29 -15.54 17.53
C LYS A 535 -17.43 -14.29 16.65
N ARG A 536 -18.15 -13.27 17.14
CA ARG A 536 -18.37 -12.00 16.45
C ARG A 536 -17.51 -10.86 16.98
N GLN A 537 -16.52 -11.16 17.81
CA GLN A 537 -15.62 -10.17 18.41
C GLN A 537 -15.02 -9.19 17.39
N ALA A 538 -14.49 -9.71 16.26
CA ALA A 538 -13.97 -8.88 15.17
C ALA A 538 -15.01 -7.93 14.54
N VAL A 539 -16.29 -8.32 14.56
CA VAL A 539 -17.39 -7.47 14.06
C VAL A 539 -17.63 -6.31 15.03
N TRP A 540 -17.62 -6.57 16.34
CA TRP A 540 -17.77 -5.55 17.37
C TRP A 540 -16.61 -4.56 17.37
N GLU A 541 -15.38 -5.05 17.17
CA GLU A 541 -14.18 -4.20 17.04
C GLU A 541 -14.25 -3.33 15.77
N ALA A 542 -14.70 -3.90 14.64
CA ALA A 542 -14.94 -3.13 13.43
C ALA A 542 -16.06 -2.08 13.61
N LEU A 543 -17.11 -2.41 14.35
CA LEU A 543 -18.20 -1.49 14.69
C LEU A 543 -17.70 -0.34 15.58
N ALA A 544 -16.84 -0.63 16.56
CA ALA A 544 -16.21 0.39 17.41
C ALA A 544 -15.39 1.38 16.58
N ILE A 545 -14.63 0.89 15.59
CA ILE A 545 -13.90 1.74 14.64
C ILE A 545 -14.88 2.63 13.84
N LEU A 546 -15.95 2.06 13.29
CA LEU A 546 -16.94 2.83 12.52
C LEU A 546 -17.60 3.94 13.36
N ILE A 547 -17.99 3.62 14.61
CA ILE A 547 -18.57 4.60 15.55
C ILE A 547 -17.56 5.72 15.83
N ALA A 548 -16.33 5.36 16.18
CA ALA A 548 -15.27 6.32 16.47
C ALA A 548 -14.99 7.26 15.28
N CYS A 549 -14.93 6.69 14.09
CA CYS A 549 -14.74 7.44 12.85
C CYS A 549 -15.88 8.44 12.64
N ARG A 550 -17.14 8.04 12.80
CA ARG A 550 -18.30 8.93 12.64
C ARG A 550 -18.40 10.02 13.70
N LEU A 551 -17.98 9.72 14.93
CA LEU A 551 -17.99 10.70 16.02
C LEU A 551 -16.94 11.78 15.83
N TRP A 552 -15.71 11.39 15.49
CA TRP A 552 -14.56 12.30 15.59
C TRP A 552 -14.10 12.83 14.26
N LEU A 553 -14.18 12.07 13.18
CA LEU A 553 -13.64 12.55 11.91
C LEU A 553 -14.31 13.87 11.47
N PRO A 554 -15.63 14.08 11.56
CA PRO A 554 -16.25 15.34 11.13
C PRO A 554 -15.66 16.60 11.80
N SER A 555 -15.23 16.50 13.06
CA SER A 555 -14.68 17.62 13.83
C SER A 555 -13.17 17.83 13.67
N LEU A 556 -12.45 16.84 13.13
CA LEU A 556 -11.00 16.94 12.93
C LEU A 556 -10.64 17.75 11.67
N PRO A 557 -9.45 18.41 11.64
CA PRO A 557 -9.01 19.16 10.48
C PRO A 557 -8.85 18.25 9.24
N ARG A 558 -9.36 18.72 8.09
CA ARG A 558 -9.58 17.92 6.87
C ARG A 558 -8.30 17.43 6.14
N PHE A 559 -7.11 17.76 6.62
CA PHE A 559 -5.83 17.51 5.95
C PHE A 559 -4.88 16.54 6.69
N TRP A 560 -5.26 16.06 7.88
CA TRP A 560 -4.42 15.17 8.68
C TRP A 560 -4.72 13.69 8.48
N THR A 561 -3.67 12.87 8.63
CA THR A 561 -3.73 11.40 8.77
C THR A 561 -4.25 11.01 10.14
N VAL A 562 -5.40 10.37 10.28
CA VAL A 562 -5.86 9.92 11.61
C VAL A 562 -5.40 8.48 11.85
N LYS A 563 -4.63 8.24 12.91
CA LYS A 563 -4.19 6.88 13.23
C LYS A 563 -5.28 6.13 13.98
N CYS A 564 -5.84 5.08 13.41
CA CYS A 564 -6.82 4.22 14.08
C CYS A 564 -6.14 2.97 14.64
N CYS A 565 -6.31 2.77 15.94
CA CYS A 565 -5.68 1.74 16.74
C CYS A 565 -6.72 0.79 17.32
N SER A 566 -6.49 -0.51 17.17
CA SER A 566 -7.26 -1.59 17.78
C SER A 566 -6.35 -2.81 17.97
N ASP A 567 -6.68 -3.70 18.89
CA ASP A 567 -6.03 -5.00 19.08
C ASP A 567 -6.54 -6.07 18.09
N SER A 568 -7.59 -5.77 17.33
CA SER A 568 -8.16 -6.64 16.32
C SER A 568 -7.47 -6.55 14.98
N ARG A 569 -6.51 -7.44 14.71
CA ARG A 569 -5.92 -7.54 13.36
C ARG A 569 -6.96 -7.87 12.28
N THR A 570 -7.98 -8.66 12.62
CA THR A 570 -9.04 -9.06 11.67
C THR A 570 -9.93 -7.88 11.28
N ALA A 571 -10.35 -7.06 12.25
CA ALA A 571 -11.11 -5.84 11.97
C ALA A 571 -10.26 -4.84 11.17
N LEU A 572 -9.03 -4.57 11.62
CA LEU A 572 -8.13 -3.62 10.95
C LEU A 572 -7.81 -4.03 9.51
N SER A 573 -7.47 -5.30 9.26
CA SER A 573 -7.17 -5.81 7.92
C SER A 573 -8.40 -5.75 6.99
N SER A 574 -9.59 -6.08 7.52
CA SER A 574 -10.83 -6.02 6.74
C SER A 574 -11.21 -4.58 6.35
N LEU A 575 -11.05 -3.62 7.27
CA LEU A 575 -11.33 -2.20 7.02
C LEU A 575 -10.27 -1.55 6.14
N MET A 576 -9.00 -1.91 6.29
CA MET A 576 -7.90 -1.39 5.47
C MET A 576 -8.00 -1.88 4.01
N SER A 577 -8.27 -3.17 3.82
CA SER A 577 -8.35 -3.77 2.48
C SER A 577 -9.71 -3.61 1.82
N LEU A 578 -10.75 -3.22 2.59
CA LEU A 578 -12.16 -3.19 2.18
C LEU A 578 -12.62 -4.55 1.62
N LYS A 579 -12.04 -5.64 2.13
CA LYS A 579 -12.28 -7.02 1.69
C LYS A 579 -12.42 -7.92 2.91
N SER A 580 -13.43 -8.79 2.91
CA SER A 580 -13.58 -9.83 3.93
C SER A 580 -14.41 -10.99 3.40
N ARG A 581 -14.18 -12.19 3.94
CA ARG A 581 -15.09 -13.34 3.74
C ARG A 581 -16.33 -13.25 4.64
N SER A 582 -16.27 -12.44 5.72
CA SER A 582 -17.39 -12.22 6.62
C SER A 582 -18.33 -11.14 6.06
N LYS A 583 -19.61 -11.51 5.88
CA LYS A 583 -20.67 -10.59 5.44
C LYS A 583 -20.83 -9.38 6.38
N ALA A 584 -20.64 -9.59 7.68
CA ALA A 584 -20.75 -8.52 8.67
C ALA A 584 -19.60 -7.51 8.56
N LEU A 585 -18.36 -8.02 8.42
CA LEU A 585 -17.17 -7.15 8.31
C LEU A 585 -17.16 -6.36 7.01
N ILE A 586 -17.54 -6.98 5.89
CA ILE A 586 -17.57 -6.25 4.61
C ILE A 586 -18.64 -5.16 4.61
N LEU A 587 -19.77 -5.36 5.29
CA LEU A 587 -20.82 -4.35 5.46
C LEU A 587 -20.29 -3.14 6.23
N ILE A 588 -19.62 -3.35 7.36
CA ILE A 588 -19.01 -2.26 8.15
C ILE A 588 -17.92 -1.56 7.33
N ALA A 589 -17.09 -2.31 6.59
CA ALA A 589 -16.08 -1.74 5.71
C ALA A 589 -16.70 -0.87 4.60
N GLN A 590 -17.85 -1.28 4.06
CA GLN A 590 -18.60 -0.53 3.06
C GLN A 590 -19.23 0.76 3.63
N GLU A 591 -19.80 0.72 4.84
CA GLU A 591 -20.27 1.93 5.54
C GLU A 591 -19.12 2.91 5.76
N LEU A 592 -17.96 2.44 6.24
CA LEU A 592 -16.78 3.28 6.42
C LEU A 592 -16.28 3.84 5.07
N ALA A 593 -16.22 3.02 4.03
CA ALA A 593 -15.86 3.47 2.69
C ALA A 593 -16.83 4.54 2.15
N LEU A 594 -18.11 4.44 2.49
CA LEU A 594 -19.13 5.40 2.09
C LEU A 594 -18.95 6.74 2.81
N ASP A 595 -18.68 6.71 4.13
CA ASP A 595 -18.30 7.90 4.90
C ASP A 595 -17.06 8.58 4.29
N CYS A 596 -16.03 7.77 3.99
CA CYS A 596 -14.81 8.25 3.34
C CYS A 596 -15.06 8.86 1.96
N ALA A 597 -15.93 8.25 1.16
CA ALA A 597 -16.29 8.74 -0.16
C ALA A 597 -17.09 10.05 -0.10
N LEU A 598 -18.01 10.19 0.85
CA LEU A 598 -18.88 11.37 0.96
C LEU A 598 -18.17 12.59 1.52
N GLU A 599 -17.30 12.42 2.51
CA GLU A 599 -16.64 13.54 3.15
C GLU A 599 -15.53 14.18 2.28
N GLY A 600 -15.25 13.62 1.09
CA GLY A 600 -14.26 14.15 0.15
C GLY A 600 -12.83 14.07 0.69
N ARG A 601 -12.59 13.20 1.67
CA ARG A 601 -11.33 13.09 2.37
C ARG A 601 -10.51 12.00 1.72
N TRP A 602 -9.25 12.27 1.38
CA TRP A 602 -8.25 11.24 1.61
C TRP A 602 -8.15 11.13 3.12
N PHE A 603 -9.01 10.31 3.71
CA PHE A 603 -8.73 9.81 5.02
C PHE A 603 -7.43 9.05 4.90
N ASN A 604 -6.35 9.70 5.31
CA ASN A 604 -5.12 9.03 5.62
C ASN A 604 -5.39 8.30 6.96
N LEU A 605 -6.38 7.40 6.98
CA LEU A 605 -6.62 6.52 8.10
C LEU A 605 -5.48 5.52 8.07
N SER A 606 -4.52 5.69 8.97
CA SER A 606 -3.48 4.69 9.15
C SER A 606 -3.97 3.72 10.21
N PHE A 607 -4.24 2.48 9.83
CA PHE A 607 -4.60 1.43 10.76
C PHE A 607 -3.34 0.86 11.41
N SER A 608 -3.32 0.78 12.73
CA SER A 608 -2.17 0.30 13.50
C SER A 608 -2.65 -0.65 14.58
N HIS A 609 -2.11 -1.87 14.58
CA HIS A 609 -2.42 -2.82 15.63
C HIS A 609 -1.73 -2.41 16.93
N VAL A 610 -2.49 -2.33 18.02
CA VAL A 610 -1.97 -2.08 19.38
C VAL A 610 -2.15 -3.35 20.21
N PRO A 611 -1.13 -3.83 20.95
CA PRO A 611 -1.30 -4.97 21.83
C PRO A 611 -2.39 -4.70 22.88
N GLY A 612 -3.25 -5.67 23.18
CA GLY A 612 -4.33 -5.49 24.17
C GLY A 612 -3.84 -5.01 25.55
N ALA A 613 -2.63 -5.38 25.97
CA ALA A 613 -2.02 -4.89 27.21
C ALA A 613 -1.75 -3.37 27.23
N SER A 614 -1.66 -2.73 26.07
CA SER A 614 -1.51 -1.28 25.88
C SER A 614 -2.85 -0.60 25.58
N ASN A 615 -3.95 -1.34 25.45
CA ASN A 615 -5.30 -0.85 25.13
C ASN A 615 -6.18 -0.65 26.36
N GLN A 616 -5.59 -0.49 27.55
CA GLN A 616 -6.29 -0.62 28.83
C GLN A 616 -7.46 0.35 29.01
N TRP A 617 -7.34 1.59 28.51
CA TRP A 617 -8.42 2.56 28.64
C TRP A 617 -9.59 2.21 27.74
N ALA A 618 -9.35 1.84 26.48
CA ALA A 618 -10.41 1.47 25.57
C ALA A 618 -11.08 0.14 25.98
N ASP A 619 -10.31 -0.84 26.49
CA ASP A 619 -10.84 -2.09 27.09
C ASP A 619 -11.73 -1.81 28.31
N ALA A 620 -11.28 -0.94 29.22
CA ALA A 620 -12.10 -0.54 30.38
C ALA A 620 -13.41 0.14 29.93
N LEU A 621 -13.33 1.02 28.93
CA LEU A 621 -14.48 1.72 28.37
C LEU A 621 -15.46 0.77 27.66
N SER A 622 -14.97 -0.25 26.96
CA SER A 622 -15.82 -1.25 26.28
C SER A 622 -16.55 -2.18 27.25
N ARG A 623 -16.14 -2.20 28.53
CA ARG A 623 -16.72 -3.01 29.61
C ARG A 623 -17.41 -2.20 30.70
N LEU A 624 -17.73 -0.92 30.47
CA LEU A 624 -18.46 -0.10 31.47
C LEU A 624 -19.80 -0.73 31.87
N SER A 625 -20.50 -1.39 30.95
CA SER A 625 -21.75 -2.11 31.24
C SER A 625 -21.56 -3.34 32.13
N GLU A 626 -20.33 -3.83 32.29
CA GLU A 626 -19.97 -4.94 33.17
C GLU A 626 -19.59 -4.47 34.59
N GLY A 627 -19.67 -3.16 34.85
CA GLY A 627 -19.36 -2.56 36.16
C GLY A 627 -17.91 -2.11 36.33
N ILE A 628 -17.11 -2.11 35.26
CA ILE A 628 -15.76 -1.54 35.27
C ILE A 628 -15.84 -0.02 35.43
N SER A 629 -15.02 0.55 36.31
CA SER A 629 -14.96 1.99 36.54
C SER A 629 -14.23 2.70 35.39
N ILE A 630 -14.62 3.95 35.14
CA ILE A 630 -13.91 4.82 34.19
C ILE A 630 -12.48 5.02 34.73
N PRO A 631 -11.43 4.92 33.88
CA PRO A 631 -10.06 5.23 34.30
C PRO A 631 -9.96 6.67 34.84
N SER A 632 -9.30 6.86 35.97
CA SER A 632 -9.19 8.17 36.65
C SER A 632 -8.64 9.28 35.75
N ALA A 633 -7.71 8.93 34.86
CA ALA A 633 -7.14 9.85 33.87
C ALA A 633 -8.18 10.41 32.86
N LEU A 634 -9.32 9.75 32.69
CA LEU A 634 -10.39 10.14 31.77
C LEU A 634 -11.58 10.83 32.45
N GLU A 635 -11.63 10.91 33.78
CA GLU A 635 -12.74 11.55 34.51
C GLU A 635 -12.90 13.04 34.17
N SER A 636 -11.78 13.72 33.90
CA SER A 636 -11.77 15.13 33.49
C SER A 636 -11.86 15.34 31.96
N VAL A 637 -11.82 14.24 31.19
CA VAL A 637 -11.86 14.26 29.72
C VAL A 637 -13.33 14.14 29.27
N PRO A 638 -13.81 14.93 28.29
CA PRO A 638 -15.21 14.92 27.90
C PRO A 638 -15.64 13.60 27.25
N ARG A 639 -16.80 13.08 27.69
CA ARG A 639 -17.48 11.94 27.06
C ARG A 639 -18.33 12.42 25.88
N VAL A 640 -18.17 11.77 24.72
CA VAL A 640 -19.01 11.99 23.54
C VAL A 640 -20.14 10.96 23.52
N PRO A 641 -21.41 11.36 23.30
CA PRO A 641 -22.51 10.42 23.18
C PRO A 641 -22.42 9.65 21.85
N CYS A 642 -22.57 8.33 21.90
CA CYS A 642 -22.60 7.51 20.69
C CYS A 642 -23.89 7.77 19.88
N PRO A 643 -23.81 7.74 18.54
CA PRO A 643 -24.99 7.83 17.70
C PRO A 643 -25.91 6.63 17.94
N ASP A 644 -27.22 6.85 17.83
CA ASP A 644 -28.17 5.74 17.92
C ASP A 644 -28.05 4.85 16.68
N ARG A 645 -28.01 3.54 16.91
CA ARG A 645 -27.74 2.52 15.88
C ARG A 645 -29.01 1.82 15.42
N SER A 646 -30.18 2.30 15.83
CA SER A 646 -31.45 1.82 15.33
C SER A 646 -31.56 2.09 13.82
N PRO A 647 -32.31 1.25 13.07
CA PRO A 647 -32.42 1.40 11.61
C PRO A 647 -32.93 2.76 11.13
N ASP A 648 -33.74 3.44 11.94
CA ASP A 648 -34.36 4.74 11.67
C ASP A 648 -33.52 5.95 12.09
N ALA A 649 -32.48 5.75 12.92
CA ALA A 649 -31.62 6.82 13.41
C ALA A 649 -30.59 7.35 12.40
N GLY A 650 -30.55 6.80 11.19
CA GLY A 650 -29.64 7.25 10.12
C GLY A 650 -28.17 6.88 10.32
N PHE A 651 -27.82 6.12 11.37
CA PHE A 651 -26.47 5.57 11.52
C PHE A 651 -26.14 4.65 10.35
N TRP A 652 -26.97 3.67 10.05
CA TRP A 652 -26.77 2.82 8.88
C TRP A 652 -27.23 3.56 7.62
N ARG A 653 -26.28 4.01 6.78
CA ARG A 653 -26.61 4.77 5.57
C ARG A 653 -27.28 3.89 4.52
N VAL A 654 -27.04 2.58 4.56
CA VAL A 654 -27.75 1.59 3.76
C VAL A 654 -28.67 0.76 4.66
N ALA A 655 -29.99 0.99 4.53
CA ALA A 655 -31.01 0.38 5.37
C ALA A 655 -31.03 -1.16 5.27
N ASP A 656 -31.07 -1.69 4.06
CA ASP A 656 -30.96 -3.13 3.74
C ASP A 656 -29.72 -3.36 2.85
N PRO A 657 -28.54 -3.65 3.41
CA PRO A 657 -27.42 -4.07 2.60
C PRO A 657 -27.78 -5.43 1.99
N PRO A 658 -27.94 -5.52 0.65
CA PRO A 658 -28.35 -6.77 0.03
C PRO A 658 -27.29 -7.82 0.33
N GLN A 659 -27.72 -9.05 0.67
CA GLN A 659 -26.80 -10.12 0.99
C GLN A 659 -25.78 -10.25 -0.13
N CYS A 660 -24.48 -10.07 0.18
CA CYS A 660 -23.43 -10.47 -0.75
C CYS A 660 -23.62 -11.96 -1.02
N ILE A 661 -24.22 -12.29 -2.17
CA ILE A 661 -24.33 -13.66 -2.64
C ILE A 661 -22.89 -14.08 -2.91
N ALA A 662 -22.42 -15.06 -2.15
CA ALA A 662 -21.24 -15.81 -2.53
C ALA A 662 -21.57 -16.47 -3.87
N MET A 663 -21.12 -15.86 -4.97
CA MET A 663 -21.07 -16.57 -6.25
C MET A 663 -20.00 -17.64 -6.08
N HIS A 664 -20.46 -18.87 -5.87
CA HIS A 664 -19.67 -20.08 -6.00
C HIS A 664 -19.06 -20.16 -7.40
#